data_AF-A0A8T2AY56-F1
#
_entry.id   AF-A0A8T2AY56-F1
#
_cell.length_a   1.000
_cell.length_b   1.000
_cell.length_c   1.000
_cell.angle_alpha   90.00
_cell.angle_beta   90.00
_cell.angle_gamma   90.00
#
_symmetry.space_group_name_H-M   'P 1'
#
loop_
_entity.id
_entity.type
_entity.pdbx_description
1 polymer ?
#
loop_
_entity_poly.entity_id
_entity_poly.type
_entity_poly.pdbx_seq_one_letter_code
_entity_poly.pdbx_strand_id
1 'polypeptide(L)'
;MAAQGSDPYEEALGVLSSLILRRTRGEFNLMFDYVKLNVTHMQILGLEEDLSKMNIIHVAGTKGKGSTCAFTESILRNYGFRTGLLTSPHLIDVRERFRLDGVDISVEKFVAYFWWCYKRFQEGTNDETQMPSYFHFLTMLGFKIFAAEKVDVAIVEVGLGGKYDSTNVVQKPVVCGFSSLGYDHVEFLGDTLDKIAGMKAGIFKLGVPAFTVPQPNEAMRVLEEKASELDVNLNVVQPLNKRLLGGQKLSLAGEHQYLNAGLAVSLAYTWLQQSSNLEIPSLNQMTTLPEPFIKGLATASLQGRAQVIRDPYIEHVAPGNLVFYLDGAHSPESMEACAKWFSLAVMGGGQSESMKSLVSGSPRAYEERKLEKWSGESCQQILLFNCMSVRDPHLLFPHLRNTCAKYGVEFKKALFVPNMSISHKVGRNALLENNDSSVDLSWQYTLQEVWESLVGEENGGKKTHLNDGMSEVFLSLPLAIKWLRDSVINQSCSPTRIQVLVTGSLQLVGDVLRLKNLLGEQIDMAAQGDYGASKQNAGGDLYQEALVALSSLTMKRDKGEQFEFVLDYLKILDLEEDIAKLKVIHVTGTKGKGSTCTFTESILRNYGFRTGLLTSPHLIDVRERFRLDGVDISEEKFSAYFWWCYNRLKEGTNEETTMPSYFRFLTLLGFKIFSAEEVDVAILEVGLGGRIDFTNVVKKPLVCGFSSLGYDHMEILGDTLAKIAGEKAGIFKLGVPAFTVPQLNEAMCVLEEKASALDVNLKVVQPLNKMLLGGQKLGLDGEHQYLNAGLAVSLAYTWLQQSGSLEIPSLNQITTLPELFIKGLVTARLQGRAQVIPDPYIEHAAPGNLVFYLDGAHTPESIEACVKWFSLAVKENGPSESLESFVKGPSHACKERKLERCTGETCHRILLFNCMSVRDPHLIFSHLRNASAKYGVDFKKALFVPYMSMSHTVGMNALLEKNDDSSVDLSWQYKLQEVWESLVGEEEEDGGEKSEVISSLPLAIKWLRDIVVDQNSSSTRFQVLVTGSLQLVGDVLKLVTK
;
A
#
# COMPACT_ATOMS: atom_id res chain seq x y z
N MET A 1 3.49 -0.36 -54.18
CA MET A 1 2.48 0.34 -53.34
C MET A 1 2.58 -0.28 -51.96
N ALA A 2 2.93 0.50 -50.94
CA ALA A 2 3.12 -0.01 -49.57
C ALA A 2 1.89 0.35 -48.72
N ALA A 3 1.36 -0.61 -47.97
CA ALA A 3 0.32 -0.34 -46.99
C ALA A 3 0.87 0.49 -45.83
N GLN A 4 0.04 1.37 -45.27
CA GLN A 4 0.40 2.14 -44.09
C GLN A 4 0.36 1.21 -42.87
N GLY A 5 1.53 0.87 -42.33
CA GLY A 5 1.65 0.03 -41.14
C GLY A 5 1.25 0.77 -39.86
N SER A 6 0.70 0.01 -38.92
CA SER A 6 0.59 0.35 -37.50
C SER A 6 1.95 0.72 -36.91
N ASP A 7 1.95 1.55 -35.87
CA ASP A 7 3.16 1.75 -35.06
C ASP A 7 3.36 0.51 -34.18
N PRO A 8 4.51 -0.20 -34.25
CA PRO A 8 4.72 -1.43 -33.49
C PRO A 8 4.74 -1.26 -31.97
N TYR A 9 4.95 -0.04 -31.47
CA TYR A 9 4.73 0.30 -30.08
C TYR A 9 3.24 0.44 -29.81
N GLU A 10 2.49 1.23 -30.59
CA GLU A 10 1.02 1.34 -30.44
C GLU A 10 0.29 0.00 -30.63
N GLU A 11 0.83 -0.90 -31.44
CA GLU A 11 0.28 -2.25 -31.64
C GLU A 11 0.70 -3.19 -30.53
N ALA A 12 1.93 -3.10 -30.02
CA ALA A 12 2.32 -3.80 -28.79
C ALA A 12 1.39 -3.34 -27.66
N LEU A 13 1.25 -2.03 -27.48
CA LEU A 13 0.39 -1.29 -26.55
C LEU A 13 -1.13 -1.51 -26.78
N GLY A 14 -1.55 -1.77 -28.02
CA GLY A 14 -2.94 -2.04 -28.40
C GLY A 14 -3.30 -3.52 -28.26
N VAL A 15 -2.34 -4.41 -28.52
CA VAL A 15 -2.37 -5.77 -27.97
C VAL A 15 -2.48 -5.61 -26.48
N LEU A 16 -1.61 -4.83 -25.82
CA LEU A 16 -1.63 -4.39 -24.41
C LEU A 16 -2.95 -3.79 -23.91
N SER A 17 -3.88 -3.55 -24.85
CA SER A 17 -5.23 -3.03 -24.67
C SER A 17 -6.28 -3.85 -25.46
N SER A 18 -6.12 -5.18 -25.65
CA SER A 18 -7.07 -6.11 -26.31
C SER A 18 -7.59 -7.32 -25.49
N LEU A 19 -6.78 -8.35 -25.24
CA LEU A 19 -6.21 -8.71 -23.94
C LEU A 19 -7.09 -8.62 -22.64
N ILE A 20 -8.18 -7.83 -22.57
CA ILE A 20 -9.07 -7.67 -21.39
C ILE A 20 -10.57 -7.45 -21.68
N LEU A 21 -11.00 -7.21 -22.92
CA LEU A 21 -12.42 -7.23 -23.31
C LEU A 21 -12.95 -8.68 -23.32
N ARG A 22 -12.88 -9.39 -22.17
CA ARG A 22 -12.85 -10.87 -22.17
C ARG A 22 -13.30 -11.71 -20.94
N ARG A 23 -13.81 -11.18 -19.82
CA ARG A 23 -14.03 -12.00 -18.60
C ARG A 23 -15.30 -12.87 -18.73
N THR A 24 -15.16 -14.18 -18.91
CA THR A 24 -16.26 -15.17 -18.93
C THR A 24 -16.68 -15.62 -17.51
N ARG A 25 -17.97 -15.91 -17.26
CA ARG A 25 -18.60 -17.23 -16.94
C ARG A 25 -17.74 -18.26 -16.17
N GLY A 26 -18.26 -18.85 -15.08
CA GLY A 26 -17.61 -19.84 -14.19
C GLY A 26 -17.77 -19.50 -12.67
N GLU A 27 -16.83 -19.78 -11.73
CA GLU A 27 -16.77 -21.03 -10.91
C GLU A 27 -16.21 -20.84 -9.46
N PHE A 28 -16.67 -21.47 -8.33
CA PHE A 28 -16.18 -21.20 -6.92
C PHE A 28 -15.07 -22.12 -6.39
N ASN A 29 -14.70 -23.21 -7.07
CA ASN A 29 -14.11 -24.37 -6.36
C ASN A 29 -12.72 -24.86 -6.86
N LEU A 30 -12.11 -24.21 -7.85
CA LEU A 30 -10.67 -24.36 -8.07
C LEU A 30 -9.95 -23.70 -6.89
N MET A 31 -9.05 -24.42 -6.21
CA MET A 31 -8.10 -23.84 -5.24
C MET A 31 -6.77 -24.61 -5.06
N PHE A 32 -5.99 -24.86 -6.14
CA PHE A 32 -4.54 -25.17 -6.04
C PHE A 32 -3.60 -24.48 -7.08
N ASP A 33 -4.01 -24.14 -8.30
CA ASP A 33 -3.23 -23.89 -9.54
C ASP A 33 -2.09 -22.85 -9.46
N TYR A 34 -2.25 -21.80 -8.68
CA TYR A 34 -1.75 -20.46 -8.99
C TYR A 34 -0.23 -20.51 -8.86
N VAL A 35 0.31 -21.20 -7.85
CA VAL A 35 1.75 -21.41 -7.73
C VAL A 35 2.30 -22.22 -8.87
N LYS A 36 1.65 -23.34 -9.17
CA LYS A 36 2.16 -24.31 -10.15
C LYS A 36 1.76 -23.85 -11.55
N LEU A 37 1.16 -22.66 -11.64
CA LEU A 37 1.02 -21.86 -12.83
C LEU A 37 1.91 -20.65 -12.80
N ASN A 38 2.92 -20.55 -11.94
CA ASN A 38 3.96 -19.59 -12.28
C ASN A 38 5.41 -20.09 -12.25
N VAL A 39 5.57 -21.22 -12.93
CA VAL A 39 6.68 -22.15 -13.08
C VAL A 39 7.23 -22.15 -14.61
N THR A 40 7.01 -23.05 -15.59
CA THR A 40 7.25 -23.05 -17.10
C THR A 40 7.15 -21.73 -17.93
N HIS A 41 6.88 -20.49 -17.48
CA HIS A 41 7.00 -19.35 -18.46
C HIS A 41 8.46 -19.20 -18.75
N MET A 42 9.27 -19.36 -17.69
CA MET A 42 10.62 -19.80 -17.82
C MET A 42 10.74 -20.70 -19.05
N GLN A 43 10.13 -21.88 -19.05
CA GLN A 43 10.22 -22.90 -20.11
C GLN A 43 9.58 -22.58 -21.50
N ILE A 44 8.39 -21.96 -21.69
CA ILE A 44 8.05 -21.46 -23.07
C ILE A 44 9.08 -20.41 -23.50
N LEU A 45 9.62 -19.60 -22.60
CA LEU A 45 10.66 -18.63 -22.95
C LEU A 45 12.09 -19.22 -22.97
N GLY A 46 12.32 -20.40 -22.40
CA GLY A 46 13.65 -20.95 -22.13
C GLY A 46 14.51 -20.17 -21.10
N LEU A 47 13.91 -19.42 -20.17
CA LEU A 47 14.63 -18.61 -19.16
C LEU A 47 15.13 -19.43 -17.94
N GLU A 48 14.91 -20.75 -17.91
CA GLU A 48 15.11 -21.64 -16.75
C GLU A 48 16.49 -21.54 -16.14
N GLU A 49 17.47 -21.41 -17.02
CA GLU A 49 18.88 -21.46 -16.73
C GLU A 49 19.45 -20.05 -16.52
N ASP A 50 18.84 -19.03 -17.14
CA ASP A 50 19.23 -17.63 -16.96
C ASP A 50 18.94 -17.19 -15.51
N LEU A 51 17.80 -17.62 -14.97
CA LEU A 51 17.36 -17.30 -13.61
C LEU A 51 18.26 -17.86 -12.54
N SER A 52 18.59 -19.14 -12.64
CA SER A 52 19.40 -19.82 -11.63
C SER A 52 20.82 -19.26 -11.51
N LYS A 53 21.19 -18.33 -12.40
CA LYS A 53 22.50 -17.68 -12.51
C LYS A 53 22.50 -16.18 -12.20
N MET A 54 21.37 -15.49 -12.22
CA MET A 54 21.37 -14.04 -12.00
C MET A 54 21.70 -13.71 -10.52
N ASN A 55 22.23 -12.50 -10.31
CA ASN A 55 22.61 -11.95 -9.00
C ASN A 55 21.71 -10.73 -8.73
N ILE A 56 21.16 -10.60 -7.52
CA ILE A 56 19.79 -10.08 -7.46
C ILE A 56 19.38 -9.41 -6.13
N ILE A 57 18.57 -8.34 -6.24
CA ILE A 57 18.21 -7.28 -5.27
C ILE A 57 16.78 -6.67 -5.55
N HIS A 58 16.15 -5.85 -4.66
CA HIS A 58 14.78 -5.35 -4.38
C HIS A 58 14.05 -5.79 -3.08
N VAL A 59 12.84 -5.30 -2.90
CA VAL A 59 12.22 -4.96 -1.65
C VAL A 59 10.71 -4.93 -1.93
N ALA A 60 9.83 -5.59 -1.18
CA ALA A 60 8.38 -5.35 -1.29
C ALA A 60 7.98 -4.32 -0.26
N GLY A 61 6.70 -3.92 -0.24
CA GLY A 61 6.17 -3.18 0.89
C GLY A 61 5.16 -2.10 0.56
N THR A 62 4.83 -1.28 1.57
CA THR A 62 3.66 -0.40 1.59
C THR A 62 3.82 1.10 1.75
N LYS A 63 4.90 1.69 2.30
CA LYS A 63 5.30 3.10 2.08
C LYS A 63 6.85 3.21 2.10
N GLY A 64 7.46 3.45 0.92
CA GLY A 64 8.92 3.52 0.71
C GLY A 64 9.53 2.80 -0.52
N LYS A 65 8.82 2.86 -1.67
CA LYS A 65 8.80 2.10 -2.98
C LYS A 65 10.16 1.89 -3.62
N GLY A 66 10.22 1.75 -4.93
CA GLY A 66 10.83 2.76 -5.80
C GLY A 66 11.91 3.60 -5.13
N SER A 67 11.57 4.36 -4.09
CA SER A 67 12.54 4.94 -3.16
C SER A 67 13.74 4.07 -2.82
N THR A 68 13.53 2.92 -2.22
CA THR A 68 14.55 1.99 -1.76
C THR A 68 15.21 1.24 -2.90
N CYS A 69 14.45 0.59 -3.78
CA CYS A 69 15.04 -0.11 -4.92
C CYS A 69 15.82 0.86 -5.83
N ALA A 70 15.34 2.10 -6.08
CA ALA A 70 16.13 3.13 -6.77
C ALA A 70 17.32 3.63 -5.94
N PHE A 71 17.21 3.74 -4.60
CA PHE A 71 18.41 4.00 -3.78
C PHE A 71 19.44 2.87 -3.95
N THR A 72 19.02 1.61 -4.03
CA THR A 72 19.90 0.44 -4.03
C THR A 72 20.52 0.18 -5.40
N GLU A 73 19.71 0.29 -6.44
CA GLU A 73 20.13 0.42 -7.84
C GLU A 73 21.20 1.50 -7.95
N SER A 74 20.88 2.72 -7.51
CA SER A 74 21.78 3.86 -7.63
C SER A 74 23.07 3.65 -6.85
N ILE A 75 23.04 2.99 -5.70
CA ILE A 75 24.25 2.57 -4.97
C ILE A 75 25.11 1.60 -5.78
N LEU A 76 24.52 0.54 -6.32
CA LEU A 76 25.29 -0.54 -6.96
C LEU A 76 25.79 -0.16 -8.35
N ARG A 77 25.00 0.62 -9.09
CA ARG A 77 25.46 1.31 -10.30
C ARG A 77 26.60 2.28 -10.00
N ASN A 78 26.58 2.98 -8.86
CA ASN A 78 27.71 3.81 -8.44
C ASN A 78 28.93 2.98 -7.95
N TYR A 79 28.73 1.71 -7.57
CA TYR A 79 29.80 0.72 -7.40
C TYR A 79 30.31 0.12 -8.72
N GLY A 80 29.65 0.40 -9.85
CA GLY A 80 30.07 -0.02 -11.19
C GLY A 80 29.40 -1.30 -11.71
N PHE A 81 28.46 -1.88 -10.97
CA PHE A 81 27.68 -3.05 -11.43
C PHE A 81 26.58 -2.61 -12.38
N ARG A 82 26.32 -3.43 -13.42
CA ARG A 82 25.20 -3.18 -14.32
C ARG A 82 23.89 -3.53 -13.65
N THR A 83 22.96 -2.58 -13.64
CA THR A 83 21.73 -2.67 -12.86
C THR A 83 20.52 -2.92 -13.74
N GLY A 84 19.78 -3.97 -13.44
CA GLY A 84 18.45 -4.17 -13.99
C GLY A 84 17.40 -3.84 -12.95
N LEU A 85 17.02 -2.57 -12.78
CA LEU A 85 15.94 -2.15 -11.89
C LEU A 85 14.57 -2.36 -12.56
N LEU A 86 13.60 -2.93 -11.86
CA LEU A 86 12.18 -2.93 -12.27
C LEU A 86 11.41 -2.10 -11.24
N THR A 87 10.41 -1.28 -11.62
CA THR A 87 10.13 -0.08 -10.81
C THR A 87 8.71 0.48 -10.79
N SER A 88 8.65 1.60 -10.06
CA SER A 88 7.74 2.71 -10.01
C SER A 88 8.40 4.07 -10.26
N PRO A 89 7.61 5.14 -10.23
CA PRO A 89 6.35 5.21 -10.95
C PRO A 89 6.58 5.70 -12.36
N HIS A 90 5.84 5.14 -13.32
CA HIS A 90 5.16 6.05 -14.21
C HIS A 90 4.16 6.88 -13.49
N LEU A 91 4.03 8.01 -14.12
CA LEU A 91 2.82 8.77 -14.17
C LEU A 91 2.48 8.95 -15.70
N ILE A 92 3.27 8.33 -16.60
CA ILE A 92 3.31 8.57 -18.05
C ILE A 92 3.40 7.28 -18.90
N ASP A 93 4.49 6.51 -18.87
CA ASP A 93 4.82 5.48 -19.88
C ASP A 93 5.15 4.08 -19.28
N VAL A 94 4.66 3.00 -19.92
CA VAL A 94 4.84 1.59 -19.53
C VAL A 94 6.30 1.14 -19.35
N ARG A 95 7.26 1.89 -19.91
CA ARG A 95 8.70 1.62 -19.85
C ARG A 95 9.38 2.17 -18.59
N GLU A 96 8.75 3.07 -17.83
CA GLU A 96 9.28 3.64 -16.57
C GLU A 96 9.56 2.58 -15.49
N ARG A 97 9.14 1.35 -15.78
CA ARG A 97 9.24 0.19 -14.92
C ARG A 97 10.59 -0.43 -15.14
N PHE A 98 11.00 -0.62 -16.39
CA PHE A 98 12.29 -1.20 -16.72
C PHE A 98 13.37 -0.15 -16.73
N ARG A 99 14.26 -0.20 -15.75
CA ARG A 99 15.44 0.63 -15.70
C ARG A 99 16.67 -0.24 -15.91
N LEU A 100 17.36 0.00 -17.02
CA LEU A 100 18.69 -0.55 -17.26
C LEU A 100 19.69 0.55 -16.93
N ASP A 101 20.62 0.27 -16.04
CA ASP A 101 21.67 1.20 -15.64
C ASP A 101 21.10 2.57 -15.18
N GLY A 102 19.95 2.52 -14.49
CA GLY A 102 19.21 3.67 -13.96
C GLY A 102 18.28 4.38 -14.94
N VAL A 103 18.14 3.93 -16.19
CA VAL A 103 17.40 4.61 -17.27
C VAL A 103 16.26 3.74 -17.83
N ASP A 104 15.07 4.34 -18.01
CA ASP A 104 13.89 3.67 -18.55
C ASP A 104 14.16 3.01 -19.92
N ILE A 105 13.65 1.81 -20.16
CA ILE A 105 14.00 1.03 -21.36
C ILE A 105 13.58 1.74 -22.66
N SER A 106 14.43 1.67 -23.67
CA SER A 106 14.15 2.13 -25.04
C SER A 106 12.95 1.39 -25.65
N VAL A 107 12.12 2.10 -26.43
CA VAL A 107 10.93 1.55 -27.11
C VAL A 107 11.29 0.33 -27.97
N GLU A 108 12.43 0.37 -28.65
CA GLU A 108 12.89 -0.68 -29.57
C GLU A 108 13.12 -2.00 -28.83
N LYS A 109 13.83 -1.96 -27.69
CA LYS A 109 14.05 -3.13 -26.83
C LYS A 109 12.74 -3.60 -26.19
N PHE A 110 11.90 -2.69 -25.71
CA PHE A 110 10.57 -3.03 -25.17
C PHE A 110 9.78 -3.82 -26.21
N VAL A 111 9.60 -3.27 -27.42
CA VAL A 111 8.84 -3.89 -28.52
C VAL A 111 9.48 -5.22 -28.97
N ALA A 112 10.81 -5.29 -29.09
CA ALA A 112 11.49 -6.52 -29.51
C ALA A 112 11.29 -7.67 -28.51
N TYR A 113 11.52 -7.42 -27.22
CA TYR A 113 11.33 -8.43 -26.19
C TYR A 113 9.82 -8.69 -25.93
N PHE A 114 8.95 -7.68 -26.12
CA PHE A 114 7.49 -7.80 -25.99
C PHE A 114 6.97 -8.84 -26.95
N TRP A 115 7.28 -8.69 -28.24
CA TRP A 115 6.78 -9.59 -29.28
C TRP A 115 7.50 -10.93 -29.26
N TRP A 116 8.77 -10.99 -28.83
CA TRP A 116 9.45 -12.26 -28.59
C TRP A 116 8.74 -13.06 -27.50
N CYS A 117 8.36 -12.43 -26.39
CA CYS A 117 7.56 -13.10 -25.39
C CYS A 117 6.14 -13.40 -25.89
N TYR A 118 5.38 -12.40 -26.39
CA TYR A 118 3.96 -12.58 -26.77
C TYR A 118 3.76 -13.66 -27.83
N LYS A 119 4.69 -13.83 -28.79
CA LYS A 119 4.57 -14.85 -29.84
C LYS A 119 4.85 -16.25 -29.35
N ARG A 120 5.95 -16.46 -28.63
CA ARG A 120 6.23 -17.74 -27.95
C ARG A 120 5.07 -18.11 -27.03
N PHE A 121 4.48 -17.09 -26.42
CA PHE A 121 3.25 -17.22 -25.70
C PHE A 121 2.03 -17.49 -26.61
N GLN A 122 1.78 -16.89 -27.76
CA GLN A 122 0.68 -17.37 -28.64
C GLN A 122 0.93 -18.77 -29.27
N GLU A 123 2.11 -19.37 -29.12
CA GLU A 123 2.52 -20.61 -29.78
C GLU A 123 2.38 -21.91 -28.96
N GLY A 124 2.90 -22.02 -27.73
CA GLY A 124 2.98 -23.31 -26.99
C GLY A 124 1.65 -23.85 -26.41
N THR A 125 0.50 -23.51 -26.98
CA THR A 125 -0.55 -22.90 -26.14
C THR A 125 -2.01 -23.19 -26.53
N ASN A 126 -2.66 -24.05 -25.72
CA ASN A 126 -3.92 -24.82 -25.87
C ASN A 126 -5.26 -24.20 -25.33
N ASP A 127 -5.93 -24.78 -24.31
CA ASP A 127 -7.25 -24.35 -23.75
C ASP A 127 -7.40 -24.55 -22.23
N GLU A 128 -6.97 -25.72 -21.74
CA GLU A 128 -6.85 -26.07 -20.32
C GLU A 128 -6.17 -24.93 -19.52
N THR A 129 -5.28 -24.19 -20.19
CA THR A 129 -4.09 -23.65 -19.54
C THR A 129 -3.90 -22.09 -19.69
N GLN A 130 -4.70 -21.41 -20.53
CA GLN A 130 -4.96 -19.95 -20.58
C GLN A 130 -3.84 -18.89 -21.01
N MET A 131 -3.89 -17.53 -20.97
CA MET A 131 -2.74 -16.58 -21.31
C MET A 131 -2.89 -15.22 -20.78
N PRO A 132 -1.78 -14.54 -20.42
CA PRO A 132 -1.56 -13.10 -20.56
C PRO A 132 -2.78 -12.00 -20.60
N SER A 133 -3.35 -10.91 -19.83
CA SER A 133 -3.35 -9.78 -18.63
C SER A 133 -2.38 -8.32 -18.42
N TYR A 134 -2.57 -6.89 -18.09
CA TYR A 134 -2.30 -5.75 -16.91
C TYR A 134 -1.84 -5.72 -15.30
N PHE A 135 -1.70 -6.61 -14.24
CA PHE A 135 -0.61 -6.86 -13.20
C PHE A 135 0.22 -8.21 -13.13
N HIS A 136 0.93 -8.64 -14.19
CA HIS A 136 1.89 -9.77 -14.38
C HIS A 136 2.77 -9.70 -15.66
N PHE A 137 2.33 -9.62 -16.93
CA PHE A 137 3.14 -9.48 -18.19
C PHE A 137 4.61 -9.18 -18.03
N LEU A 138 4.94 -7.88 -18.04
CA LEU A 138 6.23 -7.37 -18.44
C LEU A 138 7.23 -7.63 -17.34
N THR A 139 6.83 -8.36 -16.32
CA THR A 139 7.73 -9.14 -15.53
C THR A 139 8.54 -10.01 -16.50
N MET A 140 7.95 -10.85 -17.37
CA MET A 140 8.75 -11.80 -18.18
C MET A 140 9.49 -11.07 -19.29
N LEU A 141 8.92 -9.93 -19.70
CA LEU A 141 9.65 -8.97 -20.48
C LEU A 141 10.89 -8.48 -19.71
N GLY A 142 10.78 -8.24 -18.40
CA GLY A 142 11.81 -7.89 -17.42
C GLY A 142 12.87 -8.93 -17.18
N PHE A 143 12.53 -10.21 -17.00
CA PHE A 143 13.51 -11.28 -17.18
C PHE A 143 14.15 -11.22 -18.53
N LYS A 144 13.34 -11.13 -19.59
CA LYS A 144 13.93 -11.24 -20.91
C LYS A 144 14.89 -10.10 -21.16
N ILE A 145 14.58 -8.93 -20.62
CA ILE A 145 15.44 -7.76 -20.49
C ILE A 145 16.67 -8.14 -19.63
N PHE A 146 16.55 -8.39 -18.33
CA PHE A 146 17.69 -8.59 -17.42
C PHE A 146 18.62 -9.76 -17.82
N ALA A 147 18.06 -10.87 -18.31
CA ALA A 147 18.79 -12.00 -18.86
C ALA A 147 19.48 -11.68 -20.20
N ALA A 148 18.75 -11.13 -21.19
CA ALA A 148 19.34 -10.84 -22.51
C ALA A 148 20.31 -9.65 -22.49
N GLU A 149 20.03 -8.67 -21.63
CA GLU A 149 20.88 -7.50 -21.35
C GLU A 149 22.03 -7.84 -20.40
N LYS A 150 21.98 -8.98 -19.70
CA LYS A 150 23.02 -9.51 -18.80
C LYS A 150 23.42 -8.50 -17.72
N VAL A 151 22.48 -8.20 -16.83
CA VAL A 151 22.73 -7.32 -15.68
C VAL A 151 23.55 -8.05 -14.60
N ASP A 152 24.50 -7.37 -13.97
CA ASP A 152 25.34 -7.94 -12.91
C ASP A 152 24.59 -8.03 -11.59
N VAL A 153 23.75 -7.03 -11.33
CA VAL A 153 22.74 -7.07 -10.29
C VAL A 153 21.41 -6.61 -10.83
N ALA A 154 20.37 -7.37 -10.57
CA ALA A 154 19.03 -6.95 -10.95
C ALA A 154 18.32 -6.44 -9.68
N ILE A 155 17.72 -5.24 -9.71
CA ILE A 155 16.85 -4.62 -8.67
C ILE A 155 15.38 -4.62 -9.19
N VAL A 156 14.30 -4.60 -8.43
CA VAL A 156 12.94 -4.98 -8.94
C VAL A 156 11.80 -4.33 -8.20
N GLU A 157 10.53 -4.58 -8.61
CA GLU A 157 9.35 -4.10 -7.89
C GLU A 157 8.08 -4.99 -8.10
N VAL A 158 7.87 -5.92 -7.17
CA VAL A 158 6.63 -6.71 -6.84
C VAL A 158 5.32 -5.93 -6.63
N GLY A 159 4.73 -5.27 -7.61
CA GLY A 159 3.30 -4.85 -7.63
C GLY A 159 2.50 -4.08 -6.57
N LEU A 160 1.22 -4.43 -6.47
CA LEU A 160 0.14 -3.80 -5.74
C LEU A 160 0.17 -3.71 -4.19
N GLY A 161 -0.16 -4.55 -3.16
CA GLY A 161 -0.63 -5.91 -2.69
C GLY A 161 0.18 -7.19 -2.32
N GLY A 162 0.22 -8.40 -3.01
CA GLY A 162 1.28 -9.33 -3.68
C GLY A 162 2.44 -10.31 -3.21
N LYS A 163 2.24 -11.42 -2.47
CA LYS A 163 2.36 -12.78 -2.92
C LYS A 163 1.16 -13.56 -2.45
N TYR A 164 0.10 -13.75 -3.21
CA TYR A 164 -0.02 -13.94 -4.67
C TYR A 164 0.25 -12.69 -5.48
N ASP A 165 1.34 -12.68 -6.25
CA ASP A 165 2.09 -11.72 -7.10
C ASP A 165 3.13 -12.59 -7.87
N SER A 166 3.96 -12.18 -8.80
CA SER A 166 4.51 -12.90 -10.08
C SER A 166 6.25 -12.80 -10.90
N THR A 167 7.60 -12.25 -10.70
CA THR A 167 8.78 -11.78 -9.71
C THR A 167 9.62 -12.73 -8.77
N ASN A 168 9.26 -12.99 -7.49
CA ASN A 168 9.71 -14.11 -6.63
C ASN A 168 9.64 -15.59 -7.15
N VAL A 169 10.65 -16.03 -7.92
CA VAL A 169 10.85 -17.39 -8.52
C VAL A 169 12.30 -17.65 -8.85
N VAL A 170 13.22 -16.70 -8.71
CA VAL A 170 14.61 -17.15 -8.76
C VAL A 170 14.80 -18.03 -7.55
N GLN A 171 15.49 -19.15 -7.71
CA GLN A 171 15.62 -20.12 -6.63
C GLN A 171 16.66 -19.71 -5.63
N LYS A 172 17.91 -19.68 -6.08
CA LYS A 172 19.03 -19.23 -5.27
C LYS A 172 19.49 -17.85 -5.73
N PRO A 173 19.49 -16.91 -4.79
CA PRO A 173 20.06 -15.57 -4.95
C PRO A 173 21.14 -15.20 -3.89
N VAL A 174 21.26 -13.90 -3.59
CA VAL A 174 22.33 -13.23 -2.82
C VAL A 174 22.13 -12.83 -1.33
N VAL A 175 21.11 -12.04 -0.88
CA VAL A 175 21.04 -11.26 0.41
C VAL A 175 19.60 -10.65 0.70
N CYS A 176 18.86 -10.43 1.86
CA CYS A 176 17.34 -10.11 1.90
C CYS A 176 16.52 -8.74 2.29
N GLY A 177 15.33 -8.28 1.74
CA GLY A 177 15.00 -6.81 1.36
C GLY A 177 13.76 -5.79 1.57
N PHE A 178 12.46 -6.09 1.82
CA PHE A 178 11.17 -5.43 2.28
C PHE A 178 10.86 -4.13 3.19
N SER A 179 10.17 -3.09 2.68
CA SER A 179 9.19 -2.09 3.26
C SER A 179 9.17 -1.48 4.70
N SER A 180 9.02 -0.13 4.85
CA SER A 180 8.14 0.48 5.88
C SER A 180 6.69 0.47 5.38
N LEU A 181 5.69 0.21 6.21
CA LEU A 181 4.47 -0.47 5.73
C LEU A 181 3.18 0.34 5.91
N GLY A 182 2.02 -0.26 5.68
CA GLY A 182 0.74 0.42 5.45
C GLY A 182 -0.40 -0.60 5.23
N TYR A 183 -1.62 -0.17 5.56
CA TYR A 183 -2.81 -0.94 5.26
C TYR A 183 -3.31 -0.27 4.02
N ASP A 184 -3.25 -1.07 3.01
CA ASP A 184 -3.55 -0.70 1.68
C ASP A 184 -4.09 -2.05 1.20
N HIS A 185 -5.32 -2.37 1.65
CA HIS A 185 -6.27 -3.44 1.27
C HIS A 185 -7.02 -4.44 2.31
N VAL A 186 -8.38 -4.42 2.62
CA VAL A 186 -9.46 -5.33 3.32
C VAL A 186 -10.80 -6.26 2.77
N GLU A 187 -11.46 -6.41 1.51
CA GLU A 187 -11.84 -7.56 0.46
C GLU A 187 -10.88 -8.72 -0.31
N PHE A 188 -9.76 -8.52 -1.13
CA PHE A 188 -8.29 -9.06 -1.05
C PHE A 188 -6.97 -8.15 -1.10
N LEU A 189 -6.55 -7.45 -0.01
CA LEU A 189 -5.39 -7.72 0.87
C LEU A 189 -5.71 -8.30 2.25
N GLY A 190 -5.66 -7.75 3.47
CA GLY A 190 -6.01 -8.53 4.67
C GLY A 190 -6.79 -7.86 5.81
N ASP A 191 -7.74 -8.58 6.38
CA ASP A 191 -8.75 -8.04 7.28
C ASP A 191 -8.30 -7.55 8.67
N THR A 192 -7.02 -7.42 8.97
CA THR A 192 -6.53 -7.10 10.31
C THR A 192 -5.08 -6.67 10.27
N LEU A 193 -4.57 -6.20 11.40
CA LEU A 193 -3.12 -5.94 11.53
C LEU A 193 -2.39 -7.29 11.73
N ASP A 194 -3.28 -8.24 11.93
CA ASP A 194 -3.39 -9.65 12.10
C ASP A 194 -4.20 -10.25 10.86
N LYS A 195 -4.36 -9.50 9.74
CA LYS A 195 -4.57 -9.99 8.33
C LYS A 195 -3.90 -9.24 7.15
N ILE A 196 -3.82 -7.90 6.96
CA ILE A 196 -3.08 -7.23 5.81
C ILE A 196 -1.61 -7.49 5.88
N ALA A 197 -1.16 -7.65 7.11
CA ALA A 197 0.15 -8.08 7.33
C ALA A 197 0.13 -9.62 7.23
N GLY A 198 -0.34 -10.35 6.23
CA GLY A 198 -0.15 -11.83 6.11
C GLY A 198 0.75 -12.59 5.12
N MET A 199 0.73 -12.43 3.81
CA MET A 199 1.71 -12.96 2.87
C MET A 199 2.95 -12.04 2.74
N LYS A 200 3.68 -11.77 3.83
CA LYS A 200 5.09 -11.27 3.75
C LYS A 200 6.21 -11.99 4.56
N ALA A 201 5.97 -13.07 5.29
CA ALA A 201 6.76 -14.30 5.50
C ALA A 201 7.71 -14.66 4.38
N GLY A 202 7.78 -15.93 4.06
CA GLY A 202 7.72 -16.41 2.72
C GLY A 202 8.94 -16.38 1.90
N ILE A 203 9.56 -15.24 1.91
CA ILE A 203 10.54 -14.98 0.97
C ILE A 203 11.77 -15.90 1.09
N PHE A 204 12.38 -16.07 2.26
CA PHE A 204 11.84 -17.15 3.08
C PHE A 204 12.18 -18.51 2.44
N LYS A 205 13.44 -18.71 2.04
CA LYS A 205 13.85 -19.47 0.85
C LYS A 205 14.72 -20.72 1.11
N LEU A 206 14.87 -21.28 2.32
CA LEU A 206 16.10 -22.04 2.72
C LEU A 206 17.42 -21.21 2.50
N GLY A 207 18.14 -20.94 3.60
CA GLY A 207 19.32 -20.05 3.76
C GLY A 207 19.88 -19.10 2.69
N VAL A 208 19.46 -17.84 2.63
CA VAL A 208 20.21 -16.70 2.07
C VAL A 208 19.98 -15.39 2.93
N PRO A 209 20.78 -14.31 2.91
CA PRO A 209 20.85 -13.19 3.92
C PRO A 209 19.58 -12.32 4.12
N ALA A 210 19.53 -11.23 4.93
CA ALA A 210 18.26 -10.59 5.41
C ALA A 210 18.34 -9.21 6.13
N PHE A 211 17.88 -8.09 5.51
CA PHE A 211 18.11 -6.65 5.85
C PHE A 211 16.95 -6.10 6.93
N THR A 212 16.81 -4.98 7.77
CA THR A 212 15.53 -4.08 7.79
C THR A 212 15.37 -2.61 8.29
N VAL A 213 14.27 -1.89 7.86
CA VAL A 213 13.63 -0.63 8.36
C VAL A 213 12.46 -0.80 9.35
N PRO A 214 12.16 0.21 10.21
CA PRO A 214 11.29 0.06 11.37
C PRO A 214 9.90 -0.53 11.16
N GLN A 215 9.37 -1.22 12.18
CA GLN A 215 8.09 -1.99 12.23
C GLN A 215 7.15 -1.75 13.46
N PRO A 216 5.85 -2.08 13.41
CA PRO A 216 4.83 -2.22 14.49
C PRO A 216 4.89 -3.39 15.50
N ASN A 217 3.89 -3.58 16.42
CA ASN A 217 3.72 -4.85 17.22
C ASN A 217 2.59 -5.93 16.80
N GLU A 218 1.53 -5.70 15.99
CA GLU A 218 0.62 -6.65 15.26
C GLU A 218 0.98 -6.82 13.79
N ALA A 219 1.51 -5.79 13.19
CA ALA A 219 2.45 -6.00 12.10
C ALA A 219 3.83 -6.94 12.27
N MET A 220 5.53 -7.29 13.94
CA MET A 220 6.53 -8.24 14.59
C MET A 220 6.21 -9.59 15.32
N ARG A 221 4.96 -9.96 15.71
CA ARG A 221 4.39 -11.36 15.74
C ARG A 221 5.13 -12.24 14.76
N VAL A 222 5.59 -11.69 13.66
CA VAL A 222 5.85 -12.54 12.57
C VAL A 222 6.93 -12.06 11.64
N LEU A 223 7.81 -11.20 12.12
CA LEU A 223 9.16 -11.11 11.57
C LEU A 223 9.85 -12.28 12.17
N GLU A 224 9.46 -12.48 13.42
CA GLU A 224 10.09 -13.34 14.30
C GLU A 224 9.18 -14.52 14.70
N GLU A 225 7.86 -14.56 14.91
CA GLU A 225 6.98 -15.69 14.42
C GLU A 225 6.93 -15.84 12.93
N LYS A 226 7.83 -15.24 12.16
CA LYS A 226 8.40 -15.92 11.03
C LYS A 226 9.96 -15.75 11.01
N ALA A 227 10.65 -15.97 12.20
CA ALA A 227 12.08 -16.29 12.64
C ALA A 227 12.80 -17.74 12.91
N SER A 228 12.53 -18.77 13.71
CA SER A 228 13.18 -20.16 13.77
C SER A 228 12.81 -21.46 12.91
N GLU A 229 12.14 -21.45 11.73
CA GLU A 229 11.85 -22.48 10.62
C GLU A 229 12.93 -22.89 9.52
N LEU A 230 13.61 -22.06 8.68
CA LEU A 230 14.52 -22.38 7.49
C LEU A 230 16.13 -22.15 7.47
N ASP A 231 16.90 -22.17 8.59
CA ASP A 231 18.25 -21.68 9.14
C ASP A 231 18.80 -20.22 8.76
N VAL A 232 18.80 -19.05 9.57
CA VAL A 232 18.93 -17.46 9.42
C VAL A 232 19.60 -16.68 10.60
N ASN A 233 20.09 -15.45 10.33
CA ASN A 233 20.35 -14.29 11.19
C ASN A 233 19.49 -13.09 10.68
N LEU A 234 18.46 -12.69 11.42
CA LEU A 234 17.38 -11.87 10.85
C LEU A 234 17.77 -10.41 11.16
N ASN A 235 18.49 -9.68 10.27
CA ASN A 235 19.27 -8.50 10.70
C ASN A 235 18.80 -7.11 10.20
N VAL A 236 18.92 -6.05 11.01
CA VAL A 236 17.94 -4.92 11.13
C VAL A 236 18.54 -3.53 11.52
N VAL A 237 19.32 -2.80 10.69
CA VAL A 237 20.16 -1.55 10.96
C VAL A 237 19.65 -0.45 11.97
N GLN A 238 19.55 0.85 11.61
CA GLN A 238 18.78 1.98 12.22
C GLN A 238 18.42 3.06 11.14
N PRO A 239 17.45 3.98 11.34
CA PRO A 239 17.18 5.07 10.39
C PRO A 239 18.47 5.78 10.01
N LEU A 240 18.69 6.11 8.73
CA LEU A 240 20.00 6.57 8.30
C LEU A 240 20.41 7.81 9.07
N ASN A 241 21.46 7.67 9.87
CA ASN A 241 22.03 8.79 10.57
C ASN A 241 22.61 9.75 9.54
N LYS A 242 22.03 10.95 9.44
CA LYS A 242 22.43 12.04 8.52
C LYS A 242 23.94 12.32 8.55
N ARG A 243 24.61 12.09 9.68
CA ARG A 243 26.06 12.26 9.84
C ARG A 243 26.87 11.32 8.93
N LEU A 244 26.35 10.14 8.62
CA LEU A 244 27.02 9.14 7.78
C LEU A 244 27.08 9.54 6.29
N LEU A 245 26.27 10.52 5.85
CA LEU A 245 26.22 11.03 4.49
C LEU A 245 27.32 12.06 4.16
N GLY A 246 28.25 12.35 5.08
CA GLY A 246 29.34 13.31 4.83
C GLY A 246 28.87 14.75 4.55
N GLY A 247 27.65 15.10 4.97
CA GLY A 247 27.00 16.38 4.69
C GLY A 247 26.07 16.40 3.47
N GLN A 248 26.05 15.33 2.65
CA GLN A 248 25.12 15.20 1.54
C GLN A 248 23.68 14.94 2.01
N LYS A 249 22.72 15.20 1.11
CA LYS A 249 21.29 14.91 1.29
C LYS A 249 20.89 13.71 0.43
N LEU A 250 19.81 13.04 0.83
CA LEU A 250 19.12 12.08 -0.04
C LEU A 250 18.53 12.82 -1.25
N SER A 251 18.56 12.21 -2.43
CA SER A 251 17.91 12.76 -3.62
C SER A 251 16.38 12.81 -3.51
N LEU A 252 15.78 11.81 -2.87
CA LEU A 252 14.37 11.74 -2.59
C LEU A 252 14.07 12.49 -1.28
N ALA A 253 13.15 13.45 -1.34
CA ALA A 253 12.79 14.28 -0.20
C ALA A 253 11.77 13.60 0.74
N GLY A 254 11.72 14.06 1.99
CA GLY A 254 10.87 13.53 3.06
C GLY A 254 11.66 12.77 4.14
N GLU A 255 11.23 12.87 5.39
CA GLU A 255 11.93 12.23 6.52
C GLU A 255 11.81 10.70 6.50
N HIS A 256 10.70 10.18 5.97
CA HIS A 256 10.51 8.74 5.74
C HIS A 256 11.60 8.15 4.81
N GLN A 257 12.22 8.96 3.96
CA GLN A 257 13.29 8.48 3.07
C GLN A 257 14.56 8.07 3.82
N TYR A 258 14.80 8.53 5.05
CA TYR A 258 15.94 8.06 5.86
C TYR A 258 15.73 6.63 6.37
N LEU A 259 14.47 6.15 6.43
CA LEU A 259 14.19 4.73 6.56
C LEU A 259 14.66 4.02 5.30
N ASN A 260 14.13 4.47 4.14
CA ASN A 260 14.39 3.99 2.76
C ASN A 260 15.87 4.03 2.33
N ALA A 261 16.69 4.89 2.92
CA ALA A 261 18.09 5.08 2.55
C ALA A 261 19.09 4.29 3.39
N GLY A 262 19.01 4.32 4.73
CA GLY A 262 19.96 3.59 5.61
C GLY A 262 19.83 2.09 5.51
N LEU A 263 18.70 1.74 4.96
CA LEU A 263 18.36 0.60 4.17
C LEU A 263 19.18 0.28 2.96
N ALA A 264 19.11 1.09 1.90
CA ALA A 264 19.61 0.72 0.58
C ALA A 264 21.14 0.62 0.58
N VAL A 265 21.76 1.48 1.39
CA VAL A 265 23.13 1.34 1.91
C VAL A 265 23.44 -0.09 2.28
N SER A 266 22.48 -0.64 2.97
CA SER A 266 22.65 -1.86 3.66
C SER A 266 22.28 -2.94 2.61
N LEU A 267 21.10 -2.99 1.95
CA LEU A 267 20.80 -3.87 0.76
C LEU A 267 22.04 -4.26 -0.07
N ALA A 268 22.66 -3.24 -0.64
CA ALA A 268 23.83 -3.35 -1.47
C ALA A 268 25.09 -3.88 -0.73
N TYR A 269 25.31 -3.56 0.54
CA TYR A 269 26.47 -4.01 1.33
C TYR A 269 26.65 -5.53 1.35
N THR A 270 25.68 -6.33 1.83
CA THR A 270 25.86 -7.80 1.87
C THR A 270 25.55 -8.44 0.51
N TRP A 271 24.96 -7.73 -0.46
CA TRP A 271 25.08 -8.16 -1.86
C TRP A 271 26.52 -8.14 -2.33
N LEU A 272 27.21 -7.02 -2.11
CA LEU A 272 28.62 -6.87 -2.45
C LEU A 272 29.47 -7.92 -1.73
N GLN A 273 29.21 -8.19 -0.45
CA GLN A 273 29.91 -9.25 0.30
C GLN A 273 29.75 -10.67 -0.30
N GLN A 274 28.75 -10.93 -1.15
CA GLN A 274 28.40 -12.30 -1.56
C GLN A 274 28.44 -12.57 -3.06
N SER A 275 28.15 -11.58 -3.90
CA SER A 275 28.27 -11.70 -5.36
C SER A 275 29.54 -11.07 -5.93
N SER A 276 30.26 -10.22 -5.18
CA SER A 276 31.41 -9.46 -5.72
C SER A 276 32.78 -9.79 -5.13
N ASN A 277 32.87 -10.63 -4.10
CA ASN A 277 34.11 -10.94 -3.36
C ASN A 277 34.86 -9.72 -2.79
N LEU A 278 34.17 -8.57 -2.61
CA LEU A 278 34.77 -7.35 -2.08
C LEU A 278 34.77 -7.35 -0.53
N GLU A 279 35.95 -7.19 0.08
CA GLU A 279 36.08 -6.94 1.51
C GLU A 279 35.62 -5.51 1.84
N ILE A 280 34.35 -5.37 2.27
CA ILE A 280 33.83 -4.10 2.80
C ILE A 280 33.89 -4.13 4.34
N PRO A 281 34.44 -3.10 5.02
CA PRO A 281 34.48 -3.02 6.48
C PRO A 281 33.08 -3.01 7.10
N SER A 282 32.92 -3.53 8.32
CA SER A 282 31.61 -3.59 9.00
C SER A 282 30.93 -2.21 9.11
N LEU A 283 29.67 -2.11 8.68
CA LEU A 283 28.81 -0.92 8.82
C LEU A 283 28.84 -0.34 10.24
N ASN A 284 28.86 -1.20 11.25
CA ASN A 284 28.81 -0.83 12.67
C ASN A 284 30.10 -0.17 13.19
N GLN A 285 31.16 -0.10 12.37
CA GLN A 285 32.44 0.54 12.69
C GLN A 285 32.66 1.83 11.87
N MET A 286 31.71 2.23 11.02
CA MET A 286 31.86 3.38 10.13
C MET A 286 31.46 4.71 10.77
N THR A 287 32.31 5.73 10.61
CA THR A 287 31.98 7.14 10.91
C THR A 287 31.36 7.88 9.72
N THR A 288 31.51 7.35 8.51
CA THR A 288 30.90 7.80 7.26
C THR A 288 30.76 6.61 6.32
N LEU A 289 29.75 6.64 5.45
CA LEU A 289 29.60 5.61 4.42
C LEU A 289 30.66 5.76 3.31
N PRO A 290 31.03 4.68 2.61
CA PRO A 290 31.86 4.77 1.41
C PRO A 290 31.24 5.67 0.33
N GLU A 291 32.08 6.30 -0.49
CA GLU A 291 31.63 7.27 -1.50
C GLU A 291 30.52 6.75 -2.44
N PRO A 292 30.57 5.51 -2.98
CA PRO A 292 29.49 5.02 -3.86
C PRO A 292 28.14 4.90 -3.16
N PHE A 293 28.12 4.63 -1.85
CA PHE A 293 26.89 4.64 -1.06
C PHE A 293 26.31 6.04 -0.93
N ILE A 294 27.14 7.01 -0.55
CA ILE A 294 26.71 8.42 -0.40
C ILE A 294 26.22 8.96 -1.74
N LYS A 295 26.98 8.72 -2.81
CA LYS A 295 26.64 9.14 -4.17
C LYS A 295 25.37 8.46 -4.67
N GLY A 296 25.22 7.16 -4.47
CA GLY A 296 24.00 6.42 -4.80
C GLY A 296 22.74 6.99 -4.15
N LEU A 297 22.82 7.25 -2.84
CA LEU A 297 21.75 7.90 -2.08
C LEU A 297 21.46 9.35 -2.50
N ALA A 298 22.46 10.06 -3.01
CA ALA A 298 22.35 11.43 -3.50
C ALA A 298 21.92 11.52 -4.99
N THR A 299 21.85 10.40 -5.73
CA THR A 299 21.50 10.38 -7.17
C THR A 299 20.36 9.44 -7.57
N ALA A 300 19.69 8.77 -6.62
CA ALA A 300 18.54 7.92 -6.93
C ALA A 300 17.35 8.75 -7.45
N SER A 301 16.61 8.23 -8.44
CA SER A 301 15.53 8.99 -9.10
C SER A 301 14.22 8.22 -9.09
N LEU A 302 13.13 8.95 -8.81
CA LEU A 302 11.77 8.42 -8.77
C LEU A 302 10.76 9.55 -9.06
N GLN A 303 9.88 9.37 -10.04
CA GLN A 303 8.88 10.40 -10.38
C GLN A 303 7.70 10.39 -9.38
N GLY A 304 6.99 11.51 -9.26
CA GLY A 304 5.74 11.63 -8.50
C GLY A 304 5.85 11.34 -7.00
N ARG A 305 7.06 11.45 -6.44
CA ARG A 305 7.32 11.53 -5.00
C ARG A 305 8.09 12.82 -4.75
N ALA A 306 7.48 13.77 -4.05
CA ALA A 306 8.09 15.03 -3.66
C ALA A 306 8.83 15.75 -4.82
N GLN A 307 8.25 15.71 -6.04
CA GLN A 307 8.89 16.16 -7.27
C GLN A 307 8.48 17.59 -7.60
N VAL A 308 9.44 18.50 -7.76
CA VAL A 308 9.18 19.87 -8.25
C VAL A 308 9.44 19.94 -9.74
N ILE A 309 8.50 20.47 -10.52
CA ILE A 309 8.70 20.82 -11.94
C ILE A 309 8.31 22.28 -12.18
N ARG A 310 8.98 22.94 -13.13
CA ARG A 310 8.51 24.20 -13.71
C ARG A 310 7.69 23.87 -14.96
N ASP A 311 6.67 24.68 -15.26
CA ASP A 311 5.94 24.54 -16.52
C ASP A 311 6.85 24.96 -17.70
N PRO A 312 7.18 24.07 -18.66
CA PRO A 312 8.14 24.41 -19.72
C PRO A 312 7.70 25.55 -20.64
N TYR A 313 6.39 25.69 -20.87
CA TYR A 313 5.85 26.75 -21.74
C TYR A 313 5.93 28.11 -21.04
N ILE A 314 5.53 28.19 -19.78
CA ILE A 314 5.71 29.41 -18.96
C ILE A 314 7.18 29.69 -18.69
N GLU A 315 8.06 28.68 -18.54
CA GLU A 315 9.50 28.90 -18.36
C GLU A 315 10.15 29.64 -19.56
N HIS A 316 9.57 29.54 -20.76
CA HIS A 316 9.99 30.32 -21.93
C HIS A 316 9.38 31.73 -22.01
N VAL A 317 8.26 32.01 -21.35
CA VAL A 317 7.51 33.28 -21.44
C VAL A 317 7.72 34.17 -20.22
N ALA A 318 7.67 33.57 -19.02
CA ALA A 318 7.84 34.20 -17.71
C ALA A 318 8.55 33.21 -16.75
N PRO A 319 9.90 33.12 -16.82
CA PRO A 319 10.68 32.11 -16.10
C PRO A 319 10.38 32.02 -14.61
N GLY A 320 10.11 30.81 -14.11
CA GLY A 320 9.85 30.53 -12.70
C GLY A 320 8.43 30.86 -12.21
N ASN A 321 7.57 31.52 -13.01
CA ASN A 321 6.27 32.02 -12.56
C ASN A 321 5.15 30.96 -12.47
N LEU A 322 5.34 29.76 -13.04
CA LEU A 322 4.46 28.61 -12.81
C LEU A 322 5.28 27.37 -12.43
N VAL A 323 5.09 26.91 -11.19
CA VAL A 323 5.79 25.73 -10.64
C VAL A 323 4.78 24.75 -10.08
N PHE A 324 4.82 23.51 -10.58
CA PHE A 324 4.03 22.41 -10.03
C PHE A 324 4.85 21.60 -9.03
N TYR A 325 4.26 21.33 -7.88
CA TYR A 325 4.76 20.46 -6.83
C TYR A 325 3.94 19.17 -6.90
N LEU A 326 4.59 18.06 -7.21
CA LEU A 326 3.96 16.81 -7.58
C LEU A 326 4.26 15.74 -6.53
N ASP A 327 3.22 15.29 -5.82
CA ASP A 327 3.29 14.08 -5.00
C ASP A 327 1.94 13.36 -5.08
N GLY A 328 1.97 12.08 -5.45
CA GLY A 328 0.75 11.28 -5.58
C GLY A 328 0.18 10.82 -4.24
N ALA A 329 0.15 11.67 -3.23
CA ALA A 329 -0.33 11.37 -1.89
C ALA A 329 -1.75 10.82 -1.92
N HIS A 330 -1.97 9.73 -1.18
CA HIS A 330 -3.22 9.00 -1.19
C HIS A 330 -3.50 8.26 0.15
N SER A 331 -3.18 8.90 1.27
CA SER A 331 -3.46 8.47 2.66
C SER A 331 -3.22 9.67 3.61
N PRO A 332 -3.53 9.60 4.91
CA PRO A 332 -3.28 10.73 5.82
C PRO A 332 -1.78 10.95 6.01
N GLU A 333 -1.00 9.88 6.20
CA GLU A 333 0.44 9.99 6.43
C GLU A 333 1.17 10.44 5.16
N SER A 334 0.68 10.04 3.98
CA SER A 334 1.22 10.56 2.74
C SER A 334 0.81 12.02 2.50
N MET A 335 -0.34 12.50 3.01
CA MET A 335 -0.64 13.93 2.98
C MET A 335 0.10 14.78 3.98
N GLU A 336 0.24 14.34 5.23
CA GLU A 336 1.09 15.06 6.18
C GLU A 336 2.53 15.10 5.64
N ALA A 337 3.05 13.99 5.08
CA ALA A 337 4.36 13.97 4.45
C ALA A 337 4.45 14.89 3.20
N CYS A 338 3.44 14.88 2.34
CA CYS A 338 3.36 15.72 1.13
C CYS A 338 3.26 17.21 1.50
N ALA A 339 2.33 17.60 2.36
CA ALA A 339 2.14 18.98 2.80
C ALA A 339 3.33 19.50 3.62
N LYS A 340 3.95 18.67 4.48
CA LYS A 340 5.20 19.02 5.18
C LYS A 340 6.33 19.25 4.18
N TRP A 341 6.47 18.38 3.16
CA TRP A 341 7.45 18.58 2.09
C TRP A 341 7.16 19.86 1.29
N PHE A 342 5.94 20.02 0.78
CA PHE A 342 5.51 21.18 -0.01
C PHE A 342 5.78 22.47 0.74
N SER A 343 5.39 22.53 2.02
CA SER A 343 5.61 23.71 2.86
C SER A 343 7.10 24.02 3.06
N LEU A 344 7.92 23.01 3.36
CA LEU A 344 9.37 23.19 3.49
C LEU A 344 10.05 23.56 2.15
N ALA A 345 9.47 23.17 1.01
CA ALA A 345 9.93 23.51 -0.33
C ALA A 345 9.57 24.94 -0.74
N VAL A 346 8.32 25.39 -0.53
CA VAL A 346 7.90 26.77 -0.83
C VAL A 346 8.47 27.80 0.14
N MET A 347 8.63 27.45 1.42
CA MET A 347 9.21 28.31 2.48
C MET A 347 10.76 28.34 2.47
N GLY A 348 11.42 27.66 1.54
CA GLY A 348 12.84 27.86 1.25
C GLY A 348 13.83 27.33 2.30
N GLY A 349 13.55 26.18 2.93
CA GLY A 349 14.57 25.41 3.70
C GLY A 349 15.22 26.14 4.89
N GLY A 350 14.53 27.12 5.47
CA GLY A 350 15.12 28.18 6.30
C GLY A 350 15.32 27.93 7.80
N GLN A 351 15.20 26.71 8.32
CA GLN A 351 15.50 26.42 9.75
C GLN A 351 16.42 25.20 9.93
N SER A 352 17.62 25.48 10.43
CA SER A 352 18.56 24.50 10.97
C SER A 352 19.20 25.09 12.23
N GLU A 353 19.19 24.29 13.30
CA GLU A 353 20.07 24.41 14.47
C GLU A 353 20.13 25.76 15.22
N SER A 354 19.12 26.00 16.07
CA SER A 354 19.29 26.86 17.25
C SER A 354 20.02 26.13 18.41
N MET A 355 21.22 25.60 18.14
CA MET A 355 22.15 25.20 19.21
C MET A 355 23.61 25.35 18.74
N LYS A 356 24.21 26.51 19.05
CA LYS A 356 25.57 26.88 18.61
C LYS A 356 26.66 26.17 19.40
N SER A 357 27.66 25.59 18.73
CA SER A 357 29.07 25.67 19.15
C SER A 357 30.04 25.25 18.04
N LEU A 358 30.97 26.16 17.69
CA LEU A 358 32.37 25.96 17.22
C LEU A 358 32.70 24.64 16.47
N VAL A 359 33.25 24.66 15.25
CA VAL A 359 34.61 25.14 14.89
C VAL A 359 34.71 25.52 13.40
N SER A 360 35.69 26.36 13.04
CA SER A 360 35.94 26.89 11.69
C SER A 360 36.78 26.01 10.75
N GLY A 361 36.42 25.94 9.46
CA GLY A 361 37.22 25.39 8.35
C GLY A 361 36.73 25.92 7.00
N SER A 362 37.57 25.97 5.96
CA SER A 362 37.27 26.59 4.65
C SER A 362 37.43 25.65 3.45
N PRO A 363 36.88 25.98 2.25
CA PRO A 363 36.28 24.97 1.37
C PRO A 363 36.90 24.84 -0.03
N ARG A 364 36.43 23.84 -0.81
CA ARG A 364 36.15 23.80 -2.27
C ARG A 364 36.10 22.34 -2.76
N ALA A 365 35.35 21.96 -3.80
CA ALA A 365 34.15 22.51 -4.43
C ALA A 365 33.60 21.51 -5.46
N TYR A 366 32.27 21.38 -5.56
CA TYR A 366 31.57 21.18 -6.84
C TYR A 366 30.14 21.74 -6.74
N GLU A 367 29.45 21.86 -7.88
CA GLU A 367 28.46 22.92 -8.10
C GLU A 367 27.06 22.68 -7.49
N GLU A 368 26.69 23.49 -6.49
CA GLU A 368 25.30 23.68 -6.10
C GLU A 368 24.52 24.45 -7.19
N ARG A 369 23.44 23.87 -7.73
CA ARG A 369 22.37 24.68 -8.33
C ARG A 369 21.60 25.37 -7.21
N LYS A 370 22.07 26.55 -6.81
CA LYS A 370 21.43 27.39 -5.80
C LYS A 370 19.97 27.65 -6.19
N LEU A 371 19.03 27.33 -5.30
CA LEU A 371 17.84 28.16 -5.20
C LEU A 371 18.31 29.51 -4.64
N GLU A 372 18.18 30.56 -5.44
CA GLU A 372 18.44 31.92 -5.00
C GLU A 372 17.42 32.32 -3.92
N LYS A 373 17.86 33.15 -2.97
CA LYS A 373 16.96 33.75 -1.98
C LYS A 373 16.20 34.91 -2.62
N TRP A 374 15.08 34.61 -3.27
CA TRP A 374 14.18 35.62 -3.83
C TRP A 374 13.38 36.30 -2.71
N SER A 375 13.87 37.44 -2.24
CA SER A 375 13.21 38.28 -1.23
C SER A 375 12.53 39.48 -1.91
N GLY A 376 11.23 39.38 -2.16
CA GLY A 376 10.42 40.52 -2.65
C GLY A 376 9.23 40.18 -3.54
N GLU A 377 9.11 38.95 -4.04
CA GLU A 377 8.09 38.56 -5.02
C GLU A 377 6.82 38.00 -4.38
N SER A 378 5.67 38.40 -4.92
CA SER A 378 4.36 37.84 -4.56
C SER A 378 4.27 36.38 -5.02
N CYS A 379 3.96 35.47 -4.10
CA CYS A 379 3.72 34.06 -4.40
C CYS A 379 2.28 33.69 -4.03
N GLN A 380 1.62 32.91 -4.90
CA GLN A 380 0.29 32.34 -4.67
C GLN A 380 0.38 30.82 -4.72
N GLN A 381 0.00 30.15 -3.64
CA GLN A 381 -0.15 28.71 -3.63
C GLN A 381 -1.56 28.34 -4.10
N ILE A 382 -1.65 27.41 -5.04
CA ILE A 382 -2.92 26.88 -5.59
C ILE A 382 -2.93 25.37 -5.39
N LEU A 383 -4.08 24.83 -5.02
CA LEU A 383 -4.30 23.39 -4.99
C LEU A 383 -4.91 22.94 -6.33
N LEU A 384 -4.38 21.89 -6.94
CA LEU A 384 -4.97 21.18 -8.08
C LEU A 384 -5.15 19.72 -7.68
N PHE A 385 -6.40 19.25 -7.65
CA PHE A 385 -6.75 18.07 -6.86
C PHE A 385 -7.83 17.22 -7.52
N ASN A 386 -7.65 15.90 -7.44
CA ASN A 386 -8.68 14.91 -7.69
C ASN A 386 -8.32 13.58 -7.00
N CYS A 387 -9.34 12.93 -6.43
CA CYS A 387 -9.27 11.59 -5.90
C CYS A 387 -10.36 10.71 -6.55
N MET A 388 -10.12 9.40 -6.67
CA MET A 388 -11.17 8.44 -7.04
C MET A 388 -12.31 8.49 -6.01
N SER A 389 -13.56 8.23 -6.40
CA SER A 389 -14.72 8.19 -5.49
C SER A 389 -14.76 7.00 -4.52
N VAL A 390 -13.78 6.11 -4.55
CA VAL A 390 -13.44 5.17 -3.46
C VAL A 390 -12.51 5.79 -2.42
N ARG A 391 -12.14 7.07 -2.56
CA ARG A 391 -11.54 7.97 -1.56
C ARG A 391 -12.37 9.28 -1.61
N ASP A 392 -12.23 10.28 -0.74
CA ASP A 392 -13.13 11.48 -0.72
C ASP A 392 -12.67 12.73 0.07
N PRO A 393 -13.24 13.93 -0.13
CA PRO A 393 -12.52 15.18 0.14
C PRO A 393 -12.31 15.53 1.62
N HIS A 394 -13.12 15.00 2.53
CA HIS A 394 -13.11 15.34 3.96
C HIS A 394 -11.80 14.95 4.68
N LEU A 395 -10.83 14.42 3.94
CA LEU A 395 -9.97 13.29 4.26
C LEU A 395 -8.52 13.83 4.01
N LEU A 396 -8.11 14.04 2.73
CA LEU A 396 -6.84 14.66 2.32
C LEU A 396 -6.84 16.14 2.72
N PHE A 397 -7.89 16.89 2.33
CA PHE A 397 -7.88 18.36 2.38
C PHE A 397 -7.46 18.92 3.72
N PRO A 398 -7.90 18.36 4.86
CA PRO A 398 -7.55 18.97 6.12
C PRO A 398 -6.18 18.49 6.64
N HIS A 399 -5.73 17.26 6.36
CA HIS A 399 -4.34 16.85 6.63
C HIS A 399 -3.36 17.75 5.86
N LEU A 400 -3.71 18.00 4.60
CA LEU A 400 -3.02 18.88 3.67
C LEU A 400 -3.02 20.33 4.19
N ARG A 401 -4.20 20.93 4.40
CA ARG A 401 -4.34 22.34 4.81
C ARG A 401 -3.76 22.57 6.21
N ASN A 402 -3.89 21.67 7.19
CA ASN A 402 -3.30 21.86 8.52
C ASN A 402 -1.79 21.92 8.43
N THR A 403 -1.21 20.95 7.74
CA THR A 403 0.24 20.84 7.66
C THR A 403 0.82 21.97 6.81
N CYS A 404 0.07 22.51 5.84
CA CYS A 404 0.40 23.78 5.19
C CYS A 404 0.33 24.97 6.17
N ALA A 405 -0.83 25.19 6.82
CA ALA A 405 -1.06 26.34 7.71
C ALA A 405 -0.09 26.38 8.90
N LYS A 406 0.17 25.23 9.52
CA LYS A 406 1.15 25.02 10.61
C LYS A 406 2.59 25.37 10.23
N TYR A 407 2.91 25.36 8.93
CA TYR A 407 4.20 25.76 8.37
C TYR A 407 4.14 27.12 7.65
N GLY A 408 3.03 27.86 7.78
CA GLY A 408 2.85 29.22 7.25
C GLY A 408 2.40 29.30 5.79
N VAL A 409 1.78 28.25 5.25
CA VAL A 409 1.37 28.14 3.84
C VAL A 409 -0.15 28.04 3.73
N GLU A 410 -0.73 28.86 2.86
CA GLU A 410 -2.18 29.01 2.66
C GLU A 410 -2.50 28.96 1.17
N PHE A 411 -3.50 28.16 0.77
CA PHE A 411 -3.92 28.07 -0.63
C PHE A 411 -4.88 29.20 -0.98
N LYS A 412 -4.54 30.00 -2.00
CA LYS A 412 -5.36 31.11 -2.50
C LYS A 412 -6.45 30.71 -3.50
N LYS A 413 -6.38 29.49 -4.02
CA LYS A 413 -7.47 28.84 -4.76
C LYS A 413 -7.32 27.31 -4.73
N ALA A 414 -8.42 26.57 -4.87
CA ALA A 414 -8.39 25.15 -5.20
C ALA A 414 -9.15 24.86 -6.51
N LEU A 415 -8.55 24.00 -7.35
CA LEU A 415 -9.09 23.61 -8.64
C LEU A 415 -9.40 22.11 -8.63
N PHE A 416 -10.63 21.76 -8.98
CA PHE A 416 -11.12 20.37 -9.01
C PHE A 416 -11.40 19.93 -10.44
N VAL A 417 -10.94 18.73 -10.78
CA VAL A 417 -10.93 18.22 -12.16
C VAL A 417 -11.38 16.75 -12.18
N PRO A 418 -12.11 16.29 -13.22
CA PRO A 418 -12.23 14.86 -13.47
C PRO A 418 -10.87 14.29 -13.91
N ASN A 419 -10.68 12.98 -13.72
CA ASN A 419 -9.57 12.27 -14.34
C ASN A 419 -9.71 12.36 -15.87
N MET A 420 -8.64 12.73 -16.59
CA MET A 420 -8.63 12.58 -18.04
C MET A 420 -8.41 11.14 -18.43
N SER A 421 -7.48 10.49 -17.73
CA SER A 421 -7.38 9.04 -17.73
C SER A 421 -8.61 8.47 -17.02
N ILE A 422 -9.76 8.38 -17.72
CA ILE A 422 -10.53 7.12 -17.69
C ILE A 422 -9.44 6.09 -17.82
N SER A 423 -9.26 5.16 -16.89
CA SER A 423 -8.09 4.30 -17.05
C SER A 423 -8.45 3.05 -17.89
N HIS A 424 -9.27 3.16 -18.96
CA HIS A 424 -9.82 2.04 -19.76
C HIS A 424 -9.08 1.53 -21.05
N LYS A 425 -8.55 2.31 -22.03
CA LYS A 425 -7.58 1.85 -23.10
C LYS A 425 -6.16 2.49 -23.13
N VAL A 426 -5.13 1.79 -23.63
CA VAL A 426 -3.75 2.35 -23.66
C VAL A 426 -3.70 3.14 -24.94
N GLY A 427 -3.69 4.46 -24.79
CA GLY A 427 -3.70 5.37 -25.92
C GLY A 427 -2.91 6.65 -25.67
N ARG A 428 -2.56 7.35 -26.75
CA ARG A 428 -2.73 8.81 -26.79
C ARG A 428 -4.18 9.13 -27.15
N ASN A 429 -4.83 8.19 -27.84
CA ASN A 429 -6.28 7.93 -27.86
C ASN A 429 -6.91 7.81 -26.44
N ALA A 430 -6.09 7.75 -25.39
CA ALA A 430 -6.48 7.86 -23.99
C ALA A 430 -7.32 9.10 -23.67
N LEU A 431 -7.13 10.14 -24.47
CA LEU A 431 -7.61 11.49 -24.20
C LEU A 431 -8.92 11.80 -24.95
N LEU A 432 -9.47 10.85 -25.72
CA LEU A 432 -10.45 11.12 -26.77
C LEU A 432 -11.53 10.03 -26.90
N GLU A 433 -12.68 10.25 -26.26
CA GLU A 433 -13.97 9.71 -26.74
C GLU A 433 -15.15 10.60 -26.29
N ASN A 434 -15.10 11.90 -26.65
CA ASN A 434 -16.23 12.83 -26.46
C ASN A 434 -17.39 12.47 -27.41
N ASN A 435 -18.26 11.55 -26.98
CA ASN A 435 -19.53 11.24 -27.66
C ASN A 435 -20.71 11.93 -26.94
N ASP A 436 -20.73 13.27 -27.06
CA ASP A 436 -21.91 14.16 -26.99
C ASP A 436 -22.98 13.88 -25.90
N SER A 437 -22.51 13.46 -24.72
CA SER A 437 -23.31 13.24 -23.52
C SER A 437 -22.63 13.88 -22.31
N SER A 438 -23.41 14.32 -21.33
CA SER A 438 -22.95 15.25 -20.30
C SER A 438 -21.89 14.65 -19.37
N VAL A 439 -20.73 15.32 -19.26
CA VAL A 439 -19.70 15.01 -18.26
C VAL A 439 -20.29 15.19 -16.87
N ASP A 440 -20.41 14.09 -16.12
CA ASP A 440 -20.80 14.13 -14.72
C ASP A 440 -19.67 14.72 -13.86
N LEU A 441 -19.96 15.86 -13.24
CA LEU A 441 -19.08 16.58 -12.33
C LEU A 441 -19.55 16.51 -10.86
N SER A 442 -20.59 15.71 -10.55
CA SER A 442 -21.14 15.56 -9.20
C SER A 442 -20.05 15.29 -8.15
N TRP A 443 -19.04 14.49 -8.54
CA TRP A 443 -17.88 14.24 -7.72
C TRP A 443 -17.02 15.48 -7.48
N GLN A 444 -16.64 16.19 -8.54
CA GLN A 444 -15.82 17.41 -8.42
C GLN A 444 -16.56 18.52 -7.65
N TYR A 445 -17.88 18.61 -7.75
CA TYR A 445 -18.68 19.50 -6.88
C TYR A 445 -18.68 19.01 -5.41
N THR A 446 -18.70 17.70 -5.15
CA THR A 446 -18.50 17.16 -3.79
C THR A 446 -17.11 17.55 -3.24
N LEU A 447 -16.06 17.51 -4.08
CA LEU A 447 -14.73 18.00 -3.72
C LEU A 447 -14.75 19.52 -3.44
N GLN A 448 -15.47 20.30 -4.24
CA GLN A 448 -15.60 21.75 -4.04
C GLN A 448 -16.32 22.09 -2.73
N GLU A 449 -17.50 21.52 -2.48
CA GLU A 449 -18.31 21.83 -1.29
C GLU A 449 -17.53 21.58 0.01
N VAL A 450 -16.79 20.48 0.07
CA VAL A 450 -16.04 20.10 1.29
C VAL A 450 -14.77 20.95 1.48
N TRP A 451 -14.18 21.44 0.39
CA TRP A 451 -13.12 22.46 0.45
C TRP A 451 -13.67 23.84 0.88
N GLU A 452 -14.81 24.27 0.34
CA GLU A 452 -15.40 25.58 0.63
C GLU A 452 -15.95 25.66 2.05
N SER A 453 -16.52 24.57 2.56
CA SER A 453 -16.90 24.43 3.97
C SER A 453 -15.67 24.61 4.88
N LEU A 454 -14.55 23.94 4.56
CA LEU A 454 -13.29 24.01 5.30
C LEU A 454 -12.69 25.43 5.34
N VAL A 455 -12.85 26.22 4.28
CA VAL A 455 -12.36 27.61 4.18
C VAL A 455 -13.36 28.64 4.76
N GLY A 456 -14.66 28.34 4.78
CA GLY A 456 -15.71 29.26 5.21
C GLY A 456 -15.73 29.57 6.71
N GLU A 457 -15.35 28.61 7.55
CA GLU A 457 -15.53 28.69 9.02
C GLU A 457 -14.66 29.75 9.71
N GLU A 458 -13.50 30.13 9.15
CA GLU A 458 -12.60 31.11 9.77
C GLU A 458 -13.16 32.56 9.80
N ASN A 459 -14.18 32.88 9.00
CA ASN A 459 -14.65 34.26 8.79
C ASN A 459 -15.78 34.74 9.75
N GLY A 460 -16.04 34.03 10.85
CA GLY A 460 -16.68 34.62 12.04
C GLY A 460 -18.13 35.11 11.86
N GLY A 461 -19.03 34.23 11.42
CA GLY A 461 -20.49 34.38 11.61
C GLY A 461 -21.21 35.46 10.78
N LYS A 462 -20.52 36.26 9.97
CA LYS A 462 -21.15 37.18 9.02
C LYS A 462 -21.20 36.59 7.61
N LYS A 463 -22.39 36.15 7.19
CA LYS A 463 -22.71 35.92 5.77
C LYS A 463 -22.78 37.26 5.01
N THR A 464 -21.63 37.87 4.75
CA THR A 464 -21.48 38.76 3.59
C THR A 464 -21.66 37.95 2.30
N HIS A 465 -22.00 38.62 1.20
CA HIS A 465 -22.21 37.96 -0.08
C HIS A 465 -21.00 37.09 -0.49
N LEU A 466 -21.29 36.00 -1.19
CA LEU A 466 -20.35 35.02 -1.72
C LEU A 466 -19.10 35.68 -2.33
N ASN A 467 -17.92 35.34 -1.83
CA ASN A 467 -16.65 35.65 -2.50
C ASN A 467 -16.47 34.66 -3.67
N ASP A 468 -17.09 35.01 -4.78
CA ASP A 468 -17.03 34.31 -6.06
C ASP A 468 -15.56 34.15 -6.51
N GLY A 469 -15.04 32.90 -6.47
CA GLY A 469 -13.71 32.56 -7.01
C GLY A 469 -12.68 31.86 -6.11
N MET A 470 -12.98 31.51 -4.85
CA MET A 470 -12.02 30.79 -3.95
C MET A 470 -11.75 29.32 -4.34
N SER A 471 -12.65 28.72 -5.13
CA SER A 471 -12.46 27.40 -5.75
C SER A 471 -13.15 27.35 -7.10
N GLU A 472 -12.81 26.37 -7.93
CA GLU A 472 -13.41 26.19 -9.26
C GLU A 472 -13.36 24.73 -9.71
N VAL A 473 -14.49 24.24 -10.22
CA VAL A 473 -14.60 22.93 -10.90
C VAL A 473 -14.43 23.13 -12.40
N PHE A 474 -13.49 22.41 -12.99
CA PHE A 474 -13.26 22.41 -14.43
C PHE A 474 -13.81 21.13 -15.05
N LEU A 475 -14.45 21.27 -16.22
CA LEU A 475 -14.92 20.16 -17.07
C LEU A 475 -13.81 19.17 -17.46
N SER A 476 -12.54 19.61 -17.46
CA SER A 476 -11.38 18.77 -17.75
C SER A 476 -10.08 19.40 -17.26
N LEU A 477 -9.07 18.57 -16.97
CA LEU A 477 -7.73 19.04 -16.57
C LEU A 477 -7.03 19.99 -17.57
N PRO A 478 -7.13 19.85 -18.91
CA PRO A 478 -6.50 20.78 -19.83
C PRO A 478 -7.06 22.20 -19.66
N LEU A 479 -8.36 22.36 -19.40
CA LEU A 479 -8.95 23.67 -19.11
C LEU A 479 -8.37 24.28 -17.83
N ALA A 480 -8.17 23.49 -16.76
CA ALA A 480 -7.52 23.96 -15.53
C ALA A 480 -6.05 24.36 -15.77
N ILE A 481 -5.30 23.62 -16.59
CA ILE A 481 -3.91 23.96 -16.95
C ILE A 481 -3.85 25.21 -17.85
N LYS A 482 -4.79 25.38 -18.79
CA LYS A 482 -4.93 26.63 -19.55
C LYS A 482 -5.21 27.80 -18.62
N TRP A 483 -6.20 27.68 -17.73
CA TRP A 483 -6.54 28.71 -16.76
C TRP A 483 -5.33 29.12 -15.90
N LEU A 484 -4.53 28.15 -15.43
CA LEU A 484 -3.30 28.41 -14.68
C LEU A 484 -2.25 29.19 -15.50
N ARG A 485 -2.11 28.88 -16.79
CA ARG A 485 -1.15 29.55 -17.69
C ARG A 485 -1.60 30.93 -18.11
N ASP A 486 -2.87 31.08 -18.47
CA ASP A 486 -3.50 32.36 -18.79
C ASP A 486 -3.48 33.30 -17.56
N SER A 487 -3.59 32.75 -16.35
CA SER A 487 -3.43 33.47 -15.08
C SER A 487 -2.00 33.92 -14.76
N VAL A 488 -0.98 33.44 -15.49
CA VAL A 488 0.39 34.00 -15.47
C VAL A 488 0.60 34.99 -16.60
N ILE A 489 0.12 34.67 -17.81
CA ILE A 489 0.34 35.48 -19.02
C ILE A 489 -0.38 36.84 -18.94
N ASN A 490 -1.60 36.89 -18.39
CA ASN A 490 -2.41 38.11 -18.36
C ASN A 490 -2.13 39.04 -17.16
N GLN A 491 -1.07 38.78 -16.38
CA GLN A 491 -0.73 39.56 -15.18
C GLN A 491 -0.25 40.98 -15.54
N SER A 492 -1.18 41.93 -15.49
CA SER A 492 -0.94 43.31 -15.95
C SER A 492 -0.15 44.19 -14.97
N CYS A 493 -0.10 43.83 -13.69
CA CYS A 493 0.56 44.59 -12.62
C CYS A 493 1.29 43.65 -11.64
N SER A 494 2.62 43.75 -11.61
CA SER A 494 3.57 42.95 -10.80
C SER A 494 3.52 41.42 -11.00
N PRO A 495 4.63 40.75 -11.38
CA PRO A 495 4.64 39.30 -11.56
C PRO A 495 4.35 38.61 -10.22
N THR A 496 3.30 37.79 -10.20
CA THR A 496 2.88 36.96 -9.08
C THR A 496 3.07 35.50 -9.44
N ARG A 497 3.94 34.84 -8.67
CA ARG A 497 4.42 33.49 -8.94
C ARG A 497 3.43 32.44 -8.44
N ILE A 498 2.89 31.64 -9.35
CA ILE A 498 1.94 30.57 -9.03
C ILE A 498 2.68 29.28 -8.68
N GLN A 499 2.33 28.70 -7.54
CA GLN A 499 2.90 27.49 -6.97
C GLN A 499 1.78 26.46 -6.76
N VAL A 500 1.63 25.55 -7.72
CA VAL A 500 0.51 24.59 -7.75
C VAL A 500 0.92 23.30 -7.04
N LEU A 501 0.24 22.92 -5.98
CA LEU A 501 0.35 21.57 -5.43
C LEU A 501 -0.60 20.64 -6.20
N VAL A 502 -0.05 19.63 -6.86
CA VAL A 502 -0.80 18.60 -7.60
C VAL A 502 -0.72 17.31 -6.81
N THR A 503 -1.87 16.85 -6.36
CA THR A 503 -1.93 15.81 -5.34
C THR A 503 -3.30 15.15 -5.29
N GLY A 504 -3.37 14.04 -4.57
CA GLY A 504 -4.59 13.29 -4.30
C GLY A 504 -4.88 12.12 -5.22
N SER A 505 -4.10 11.95 -6.27
CA SER A 505 -3.97 10.68 -6.98
C SER A 505 -2.65 10.64 -7.76
N LEU A 506 -2.14 9.43 -7.99
CA LEU A 506 -1.02 9.22 -8.91
C LEU A 506 -1.44 9.50 -10.36
N GLN A 507 -2.70 9.18 -10.70
CA GLN A 507 -3.40 9.52 -11.93
C GLN A 507 -3.31 11.01 -12.26
N LEU A 508 -3.77 11.90 -11.37
CA LEU A 508 -3.72 13.34 -11.61
C LEU A 508 -2.28 13.86 -11.77
N VAL A 509 -1.34 13.36 -10.96
CA VAL A 509 0.08 13.70 -11.11
C VAL A 509 0.61 13.24 -12.47
N GLY A 510 0.14 12.12 -13.00
CA GLY A 510 0.43 11.62 -14.33
C GLY A 510 -0.17 12.42 -15.45
N ASP A 511 -1.45 12.73 -15.37
CA ASP A 511 -2.13 13.54 -16.36
C ASP A 511 -1.50 14.95 -16.44
N VAL A 512 -1.11 15.57 -15.31
CA VAL A 512 -0.31 16.81 -15.33
C VAL A 512 1.08 16.60 -15.96
N LEU A 513 1.76 15.49 -15.64
CA LEU A 513 3.08 15.19 -16.22
C LEU A 513 3.03 14.90 -17.74
N ARG A 514 1.90 14.43 -18.27
CA ARG A 514 1.62 14.31 -19.71
C ARG A 514 1.42 15.69 -20.34
N LEU A 515 0.53 16.51 -19.76
CA LEU A 515 0.05 17.75 -20.37
C LEU A 515 1.05 18.92 -20.32
N LYS A 516 2.00 18.92 -19.38
CA LYS A 516 2.98 20.03 -19.19
C LYS A 516 3.71 20.49 -20.46
N ASN A 517 3.90 19.62 -21.45
CA ASN A 517 4.65 19.92 -22.68
C ASN A 517 3.78 20.52 -23.81
N LEU A 518 2.46 20.57 -23.66
CA LEU A 518 1.55 21.09 -24.69
C LEU A 518 1.61 22.63 -24.78
N LEU A 519 1.24 23.19 -25.94
CA LEU A 519 1.02 24.63 -26.15
C LEU A 519 -0.43 25.05 -25.90
N GLY A 520 -0.70 26.36 -25.80
CA GLY A 520 -2.06 26.89 -25.56
C GLY A 520 -3.09 26.40 -26.59
N GLU A 521 -2.79 26.54 -27.89
CA GLU A 521 -3.64 26.07 -28.99
C GLU A 521 -3.88 24.55 -28.96
N GLN A 522 -2.89 23.77 -28.49
CA GLN A 522 -3.01 22.32 -28.33
C GLN A 522 -3.87 21.95 -27.12
N ILE A 523 -3.90 22.78 -26.08
CA ILE A 523 -4.80 22.62 -24.94
C ILE A 523 -6.25 22.96 -25.31
N ASP A 524 -6.48 23.94 -26.20
CA ASP A 524 -7.82 24.18 -26.73
C ASP A 524 -8.31 23.01 -27.61
N MET A 525 -7.45 22.43 -28.45
CA MET A 525 -7.73 21.16 -29.16
C MET A 525 -8.03 20.01 -28.17
N ALA A 526 -7.26 19.90 -27.09
CA ALA A 526 -7.49 18.92 -26.02
C ALA A 526 -8.80 19.12 -25.26
N ALA A 527 -9.28 20.37 -25.15
CA ALA A 527 -10.53 20.71 -24.47
C ALA A 527 -11.77 20.55 -25.36
N GLN A 528 -11.62 20.72 -26.69
CA GLN A 528 -12.71 20.56 -27.66
C GLN A 528 -12.81 19.12 -28.20
N GLY A 529 -11.79 18.28 -28.00
CA GLY A 529 -11.74 16.90 -28.50
C GLY A 529 -11.27 16.77 -29.96
N ASP A 530 -10.98 17.88 -30.65
CA ASP A 530 -10.47 17.88 -32.03
C ASP A 530 -8.95 18.08 -32.06
N TYR A 531 -8.22 16.98 -31.82
CA TYR A 531 -6.78 16.94 -32.09
C TYR A 531 -6.52 16.65 -33.57
N GLY A 532 -6.21 17.70 -34.34
CA GLY A 532 -5.78 17.60 -35.73
C GLY A 532 -4.66 16.56 -35.92
N ALA A 533 -4.96 15.53 -36.71
CA ALA A 533 -4.27 14.23 -36.68
C ALA A 533 -2.73 14.30 -36.84
N SER A 534 -1.98 14.07 -35.74
CA SER A 534 -0.51 14.13 -35.74
C SER A 534 0.25 13.23 -34.71
N LYS A 535 -0.19 11.96 -34.57
CA LYS A 535 0.58 10.72 -34.23
C LYS A 535 1.09 10.35 -32.80
N GLN A 536 1.13 9.02 -32.60
CA GLN A 536 2.08 8.15 -31.85
C GLN A 536 1.85 7.85 -30.34
N ASN A 537 2.65 6.96 -29.73
CA ASN A 537 2.85 6.60 -28.29
C ASN A 537 1.65 6.63 -27.27
N ALA A 538 1.23 5.45 -26.80
CA ALA A 538 0.08 5.22 -25.92
C ALA A 538 0.37 4.99 -24.41
N GLY A 539 -0.62 5.20 -23.50
CA GLY A 539 -0.33 5.25 -22.05
C GLY A 539 -1.47 5.25 -21.02
N GLY A 540 -1.91 6.43 -20.57
CA GLY A 540 -2.50 6.62 -19.22
C GLY A 540 -3.88 6.04 -18.96
N ASP A 541 -4.71 5.97 -20.01
CA ASP A 541 -6.08 5.48 -19.94
C ASP A 541 -6.12 3.97 -19.70
N LEU A 542 -5.37 3.30 -18.81
CA LEU A 542 -5.38 1.81 -18.85
C LEU A 542 -5.28 1.02 -17.56
N TYR A 543 -5.08 1.72 -16.46
CA TYR A 543 -5.04 1.16 -15.13
C TYR A 543 -6.43 0.64 -14.61
N GLN A 544 -7.52 1.08 -15.21
CA GLN A 544 -8.92 0.96 -14.81
C GLN A 544 -9.82 0.16 -15.77
N GLU A 545 -9.52 -0.23 -17.03
CA GLU A 545 -10.17 -1.45 -17.60
C GLU A 545 -9.38 -2.65 -17.11
N ALA A 546 -8.08 -2.45 -16.85
CA ALA A 546 -7.44 -3.27 -15.85
C ALA A 546 -8.24 -3.30 -14.51
N LEU A 547 -9.11 -2.33 -14.21
CA LEU A 547 -10.12 -2.47 -13.16
C LEU A 547 -11.54 -2.94 -13.62
N VAL A 548 -12.14 -2.50 -14.73
CA VAL A 548 -13.54 -2.79 -15.12
C VAL A 548 -13.69 -4.05 -15.98
N ALA A 549 -12.61 -4.50 -16.60
CA ALA A 549 -12.49 -5.93 -16.75
C ALA A 549 -12.24 -6.56 -15.39
N LEU A 550 -11.43 -6.03 -14.47
CA LEU A 550 -11.40 -6.58 -13.09
C LEU A 550 -12.73 -6.49 -12.27
N SER A 551 -13.88 -6.09 -12.85
CA SER A 551 -15.24 -6.41 -12.34
C SER A 551 -15.90 -7.66 -12.94
N SER A 552 -15.75 -7.95 -14.24
CA SER A 552 -16.56 -8.98 -14.94
C SER A 552 -16.29 -10.48 -14.60
N LEU A 553 -15.45 -10.80 -13.59
CA LEU A 553 -15.13 -12.14 -13.03
C LEU A 553 -15.58 -12.17 -11.54
N THR A 554 -16.06 -11.05 -11.02
CA THR A 554 -17.02 -11.04 -9.91
C THR A 554 -18.45 -11.24 -10.46
N MET A 555 -18.67 -11.00 -11.76
CA MET A 555 -19.92 -11.32 -12.47
C MET A 555 -20.05 -12.79 -12.91
N LYS A 556 -19.04 -13.64 -12.68
CA LYS A 556 -19.25 -15.09 -12.82
C LYS A 556 -20.05 -15.59 -11.62
N ARG A 557 -21.08 -16.40 -11.87
CA ARG A 557 -21.74 -17.15 -10.80
C ARG A 557 -20.91 -18.37 -10.48
N ASP A 558 -19.99 -18.16 -9.56
CA ASP A 558 -19.03 -19.15 -9.10
C ASP A 558 -19.76 -20.44 -8.61
N LYS A 559 -19.80 -21.51 -9.44
CA LYS A 559 -20.81 -22.58 -9.39
C LYS A 559 -20.38 -23.94 -8.79
N GLY A 560 -19.11 -24.31 -8.83
CA GLY A 560 -18.63 -25.52 -8.14
C GLY A 560 -17.47 -26.30 -8.78
N GLU A 561 -16.93 -25.87 -9.92
CA GLU A 561 -15.88 -26.62 -10.63
C GLU A 561 -14.52 -26.50 -9.94
N GLN A 562 -14.28 -27.54 -9.13
CA GLN A 562 -13.08 -28.38 -8.98
C GLN A 562 -11.69 -27.78 -9.13
N PHE A 563 -10.91 -27.97 -8.06
CA PHE A 563 -9.45 -28.07 -7.89
C PHE A 563 -8.71 -28.98 -8.91
N GLU A 564 -9.19 -29.15 -10.15
CA GLU A 564 -8.62 -30.07 -11.14
C GLU A 564 -7.99 -29.32 -12.31
N PHE A 565 -8.64 -28.24 -12.78
CA PHE A 565 -7.97 -27.26 -13.67
C PHE A 565 -6.76 -26.57 -13.01
N VAL A 566 -6.58 -26.80 -11.70
CA VAL A 566 -5.35 -26.73 -10.91
C VAL A 566 -4.10 -27.31 -11.56
N LEU A 567 -4.25 -28.34 -12.39
CA LEU A 567 -3.14 -28.90 -13.14
C LEU A 567 -3.10 -28.39 -14.57
N ASP A 568 -4.08 -27.57 -14.91
CA ASP A 568 -4.42 -27.10 -16.22
C ASP A 568 -3.97 -25.66 -16.33
N TYR A 569 -4.59 -24.62 -15.73
CA TYR A 569 -4.18 -23.22 -15.95
C TYR A 569 -2.63 -23.18 -16.05
N LEU A 570 -1.89 -23.81 -15.12
CA LEU A 570 -0.50 -24.30 -15.24
C LEU A 570 0.27 -24.42 -16.58
N LYS A 571 -0.27 -24.84 -17.73
CA LYS A 571 0.51 -25.20 -18.95
C LYS A 571 0.30 -24.33 -20.23
N ILE A 572 -0.44 -23.20 -20.24
CA ILE A 572 -0.63 -22.37 -21.47
C ILE A 572 -0.15 -20.97 -21.15
N LEU A 573 -0.71 -20.30 -20.11
CA LEU A 573 0.05 -19.30 -19.35
C LEU A 573 1.43 -19.93 -19.24
N ASP A 574 1.45 -21.23 -18.92
CA ASP A 574 2.52 -22.18 -19.08
C ASP A 574 3.57 -21.84 -18.10
N LEU A 575 3.50 -22.53 -16.98
CA LEU A 575 4.27 -22.18 -15.86
C LEU A 575 4.26 -23.41 -14.87
N GLU A 576 4.84 -24.62 -15.17
CA GLU A 576 5.47 -25.82 -14.43
C GLU A 576 7.05 -25.98 -13.99
N GLU A 577 8.08 -25.09 -14.22
CA GLU A 577 9.45 -25.02 -13.54
C GLU A 577 10.02 -23.67 -12.88
N ASP A 578 9.69 -22.39 -13.18
CA ASP A 578 10.02 -21.15 -12.36
C ASP A 578 9.74 -21.33 -10.84
N ILE A 579 8.57 -21.79 -10.38
CA ILE A 579 8.27 -22.10 -8.96
C ILE A 579 8.85 -23.44 -8.45
N ALA A 580 9.46 -24.25 -9.31
CA ALA A 580 10.39 -25.30 -8.89
C ALA A 580 11.83 -24.74 -8.80
N LYS A 581 12.02 -23.55 -9.35
CA LYS A 581 12.90 -22.50 -8.89
C LYS A 581 12.23 -21.57 -7.82
N LEU A 582 11.13 -21.98 -7.15
CA LEU A 582 10.71 -21.38 -5.87
C LEU A 582 11.10 -22.15 -4.61
N LYS A 583 11.63 -21.39 -3.66
CA LYS A 583 11.74 -21.69 -2.24
C LYS A 583 10.86 -20.62 -1.53
N VAL A 584 10.08 -21.02 -0.54
CA VAL A 584 8.91 -20.26 -0.07
C VAL A 584 8.67 -20.54 1.41
N ILE A 585 8.17 -19.56 2.17
CA ILE A 585 7.30 -19.85 3.31
C ILE A 585 5.84 -19.78 2.87
N HIS A 586 5.15 -20.86 3.17
CA HIS A 586 3.71 -20.88 3.25
C HIS A 586 3.25 -20.31 4.60
N VAL A 587 2.19 -19.52 4.60
CA VAL A 587 1.53 -18.99 5.78
C VAL A 587 0.08 -19.40 5.76
N THR A 588 -0.50 -19.57 6.93
CA THR A 588 -1.95 -19.47 7.05
C THR A 588 -2.34 -19.01 8.45
N GLY A 589 -3.65 -18.98 8.71
CA GLY A 589 -4.22 -18.66 10.01
C GLY A 589 -5.69 -18.29 9.92
N THR A 590 -6.20 -17.58 10.92
CA THR A 590 -7.47 -16.84 10.86
C THR A 590 -7.28 -15.39 11.30
N LYS A 591 -6.53 -15.20 12.38
CA LYS A 591 -6.10 -13.93 12.92
C LYS A 591 -4.60 -14.04 13.17
N GLY A 592 -3.87 -13.03 12.79
CA GLY A 592 -2.44 -13.06 12.60
C GLY A 592 -2.00 -13.64 11.27
N LYS A 593 -2.90 -14.02 10.32
CA LYS A 593 -2.59 -14.61 8.98
C LYS A 593 -1.53 -13.88 8.17
N GLY A 594 -1.08 -12.75 8.67
CA GLY A 594 -1.92 -11.58 8.85
C GLY A 594 -1.35 -10.51 9.76
N SER A 595 -0.42 -10.96 10.60
CA SER A 595 0.79 -10.30 11.08
C SER A 595 2.08 -10.80 10.37
N THR A 596 1.98 -11.86 9.55
CA THR A 596 2.96 -12.73 8.89
C THR A 596 3.51 -12.46 7.47
N CYS A 597 3.62 -11.34 6.76
CA CYS A 597 3.10 -10.03 6.94
C CYS A 597 4.12 -8.95 7.21
N THR A 598 3.60 -7.81 7.67
CA THR A 598 4.38 -6.58 7.69
C THR A 598 5.63 -6.80 8.52
N PHE A 599 5.48 -7.78 9.38
CA PHE A 599 6.49 -8.71 9.71
C PHE A 599 6.57 -10.00 8.93
N THR A 600 7.82 -10.30 8.69
CA THR A 600 8.48 -11.08 7.68
C THR A 600 8.61 -10.41 6.38
N GLU A 601 7.90 -9.29 6.20
CA GLU A 601 8.62 -8.18 5.66
C GLU A 601 9.81 -7.85 6.46
N SER A 602 9.71 -6.84 7.31
CA SER A 602 10.74 -5.88 7.03
C SER A 602 12.11 -6.41 7.35
N ILE A 603 12.38 -7.19 8.43
CA ILE A 603 13.66 -7.95 8.70
C ILE A 603 14.24 -8.79 7.54
N LEU A 604 13.70 -8.73 6.36
CA LEU A 604 14.51 -8.87 5.17
C LEU A 604 14.42 -7.50 4.44
N ARG A 605 15.31 -6.46 4.65
CA ARG A 605 15.43 -5.01 4.18
C ARG A 605 16.75 -4.15 4.35
N ASN A 606 17.37 -3.87 5.55
CA ASN A 606 18.81 -3.68 6.18
C ASN A 606 19.69 -4.87 7.12
N TYR A 607 20.49 -6.07 6.95
CA TYR A 607 21.00 -7.36 6.05
C TYR A 607 20.73 -8.20 4.53
N GLY A 608 19.77 -8.16 3.44
CA GLY A 608 19.85 -7.74 1.88
C GLY A 608 19.09 -7.74 0.42
N PHE A 609 17.76 -7.88 0.12
CA PHE A 609 16.87 -8.35 -1.05
C PHE A 609 16.83 -7.81 -2.45
N ARG A 610 16.19 -8.58 -3.43
CA ARG A 610 14.83 -8.70 -4.13
C ARG A 610 13.69 -9.48 -3.35
N THR A 611 12.48 -8.96 -3.00
CA THR A 611 11.45 -9.61 -2.08
C THR A 611 9.95 -9.31 -2.39
N GLY A 612 8.84 -10.07 -2.04
CA GLY A 612 7.43 -9.75 -2.53
C GLY A 612 6.08 -10.05 -1.78
N LEU A 613 5.40 -9.07 -1.10
CA LEU A 613 4.18 -9.03 -0.18
C LEU A 613 2.73 -9.16 -0.78
N LEU A 614 1.68 -9.98 -0.31
CA LEU A 614 0.12 -10.05 -0.52
C LEU A 614 -0.55 -10.45 0.80
N THR A 615 -1.90 -10.60 0.82
CA THR A 615 -2.90 -11.17 1.76
C THR A 615 -4.30 -11.37 1.09
N SER A 616 -5.28 -12.03 1.74
CA SER A 616 -6.75 -11.81 1.42
C SER A 616 -7.56 -11.42 2.70
N PRO A 617 -8.42 -10.33 2.84
CA PRO A 617 -9.25 -9.46 1.92
C PRO A 617 -8.81 -7.85 1.70
N HIS A 618 -9.11 -6.86 0.70
CA HIS A 618 -9.00 -5.38 0.11
C HIS A 618 -9.80 -4.01 0.55
N LEU A 619 -9.17 -2.81 0.49
CA LEU A 619 -9.54 -1.53 1.17
C LEU A 619 -10.04 -0.52 0.15
N ILE A 620 -9.19 -0.06 -0.79
CA ILE A 620 -9.51 1.16 -1.56
C ILE A 620 -9.28 1.12 -3.08
N ASP A 621 -8.15 0.63 -3.58
CA ASP A 621 -7.80 0.53 -5.01
C ASP A 621 -7.91 -0.94 -5.54
N VAL A 622 -7.43 -1.34 -6.72
CA VAL A 622 -6.82 -2.69 -6.80
C VAL A 622 -5.31 -2.60 -6.64
N ARG A 623 -4.68 -1.43 -6.87
CA ARG A 623 -3.23 -1.15 -6.74
C ARG A 623 -2.56 -1.40 -5.40
N GLU A 624 -3.29 -1.92 -4.48
CA GLU A 624 -2.78 -2.37 -3.23
C GLU A 624 -3.08 -3.87 -3.05
N ARG A 625 -3.40 -4.66 -4.12
CA ARG A 625 -3.52 -6.14 -4.30
C ARG A 625 -2.35 -6.91 -5.07
N PHE A 626 -1.08 -6.40 -5.25
CA PHE A 626 0.28 -7.04 -5.56
C PHE A 626 1.74 -6.58 -4.94
N ARG A 627 2.22 -6.06 -3.73
CA ARG A 627 2.91 -4.75 -3.25
C ARG A 627 4.45 -4.41 -3.35
N LEU A 628 4.85 -3.48 -4.26
CA LEU A 628 6.21 -3.29 -4.83
C LEU A 628 7.46 -2.92 -4.01
N ASP A 629 7.39 -2.30 -2.81
CA ASP A 629 8.52 -1.65 -2.03
C ASP A 629 7.96 -0.49 -1.13
N GLY A 630 6.69 -0.13 -1.29
CA GLY A 630 5.92 0.85 -0.51
C GLY A 630 5.43 2.21 -1.07
N VAL A 631 4.15 2.52 -0.96
CA VAL A 631 3.34 3.30 -1.91
C VAL A 631 3.11 2.39 -3.10
N ASP A 632 2.54 1.22 -2.75
CA ASP A 632 1.60 0.35 -3.48
C ASP A 632 1.53 0.63 -4.97
N ILE A 633 1.81 -0.38 -5.81
CA ILE A 633 2.15 -0.26 -7.25
C ILE A 633 2.07 1.13 -7.91
N SER A 634 3.09 1.44 -8.67
CA SER A 634 3.00 2.35 -9.80
C SER A 634 1.83 2.00 -10.75
N GLU A 635 1.34 2.87 -11.62
CA GLU A 635 0.13 2.51 -12.41
C GLU A 635 0.36 1.55 -13.57
N GLU A 636 1.37 1.72 -14.40
CA GLU A 636 1.77 1.03 -15.65
C GLU A 636 2.55 -0.28 -15.65
N LYS A 637 2.51 -1.04 -14.57
CA LYS A 637 2.40 -2.48 -14.62
C LYS A 637 1.08 -2.93 -14.06
N PHE A 638 0.20 -2.12 -13.43
CA PHE A 638 -1.25 -2.41 -13.31
C PHE A 638 -2.00 -1.91 -14.56
N SER A 639 -1.32 -1.15 -15.42
CA SER A 639 -1.71 -0.94 -16.85
C SER A 639 -0.86 -2.57 -19.24
N ALA A 640 -0.81 -3.94 -19.37
CA ALA A 640 0.40 -4.70 -19.69
C ALA A 640 0.19 -6.13 -19.27
N TYR A 641 0.26 -6.29 -17.95
CA TYR A 641 0.25 -7.28 -16.84
C TYR A 641 -0.99 -8.29 -16.18
N PHE A 642 -2.42 -8.36 -15.89
CA PHE A 642 -3.95 -7.82 -16.09
C PHE A 642 -5.00 -7.63 -17.45
N TRP A 643 -5.02 -7.36 -18.85
CA TRP A 643 -4.28 -7.31 -20.26
C TRP A 643 -3.41 -8.49 -21.02
N TRP A 644 -2.04 -8.72 -20.94
CA TRP A 644 -1.06 -9.97 -20.79
C TRP A 644 -0.67 -10.83 -19.27
N CYS A 645 -1.38 -11.55 -18.18
CA CYS A 645 -2.20 -12.94 -17.85
C CYS A 645 -3.62 -13.64 -18.36
N TYR A 646 -4.66 -13.01 -18.97
CA TYR A 646 -6.09 -13.13 -19.35
C TYR A 646 -6.42 -13.38 -20.83
N ASN A 647 -5.73 -12.76 -21.77
CA ASN A 647 -5.96 -12.87 -23.19
C ASN A 647 -6.17 -14.29 -23.72
N ARG A 648 -5.49 -15.35 -23.26
CA ARG A 648 -5.75 -16.80 -23.53
C ARG A 648 -6.45 -17.43 -22.33
N LEU A 649 -6.57 -16.78 -21.16
CA LEU A 649 -7.74 -17.04 -20.29
C LEU A 649 -9.03 -16.72 -21.10
N LYS A 650 -8.93 -16.20 -22.36
CA LYS A 650 -10.00 -16.14 -23.38
C LYS A 650 -9.69 -16.60 -24.84
N GLU A 651 -8.46 -16.44 -25.36
CA GLU A 651 -7.85 -16.99 -26.61
C GLU A 651 -7.54 -18.49 -26.53
N GLY A 652 -7.62 -19.09 -25.34
CA GLY A 652 -7.25 -20.46 -25.00
C GLY A 652 -7.97 -20.82 -23.71
N THR A 653 -9.26 -20.53 -23.74
CA THR A 653 -10.29 -21.15 -22.91
C THR A 653 -11.37 -21.54 -23.87
N ASN A 654 -11.85 -22.76 -23.71
CA ASN A 654 -12.99 -23.26 -24.45
C ASN A 654 -14.21 -23.30 -23.52
N GLU A 655 -15.16 -24.18 -23.83
CA GLU A 655 -16.39 -24.34 -23.08
C GLU A 655 -16.23 -25.30 -21.87
N GLU A 656 -15.10 -26.01 -21.77
CA GLU A 656 -14.78 -26.96 -20.69
C GLU A 656 -13.81 -26.38 -19.65
N THR A 657 -12.85 -25.55 -20.08
CA THR A 657 -11.96 -24.79 -19.19
C THR A 657 -12.20 -23.30 -19.38
N THR A 658 -12.83 -22.64 -18.40
CA THR A 658 -13.16 -21.20 -18.45
C THR A 658 -12.15 -20.33 -17.71
N MET A 659 -12.20 -18.99 -17.90
CA MET A 659 -11.43 -18.02 -17.11
C MET A 659 -11.46 -18.39 -15.62
N PRO A 660 -10.43 -18.09 -14.80
CA PRO A 660 -10.56 -18.11 -13.35
C PRO A 660 -11.67 -17.19 -12.81
N SER A 661 -11.92 -17.18 -11.50
CA SER A 661 -12.75 -16.15 -10.82
C SER A 661 -11.92 -15.00 -10.25
N TYR A 662 -12.49 -14.08 -9.46
CA TYR A 662 -11.82 -12.83 -9.05
C TYR A 662 -10.54 -13.06 -8.19
N PHE A 663 -10.71 -13.35 -6.88
CA PHE A 663 -9.65 -13.72 -5.92
C PHE A 663 -8.63 -14.69 -6.50
N ARG A 664 -9.19 -15.62 -7.27
CA ARG A 664 -8.47 -16.51 -8.13
C ARG A 664 -7.57 -15.76 -9.06
N PHE A 665 -8.05 -15.21 -10.17
CA PHE A 665 -7.26 -14.57 -11.22
C PHE A 665 -6.06 -13.82 -10.66
N LEU A 666 -6.34 -13.01 -9.64
CA LEU A 666 -5.38 -12.15 -8.97
C LEU A 666 -4.22 -12.92 -8.36
N THR A 667 -4.43 -14.16 -8.03
CA THR A 667 -3.42 -15.08 -7.62
C THR A 667 -2.59 -15.68 -8.81
N LEU A 668 -2.84 -15.46 -10.14
CA LEU A 668 -2.04 -15.97 -11.34
C LEU A 668 -1.22 -14.82 -11.91
N LEU A 669 -1.96 -13.74 -12.10
CA LEU A 669 -1.54 -12.38 -11.80
C LEU A 669 -0.71 -12.31 -10.54
N GLY A 670 -0.84 -13.34 -9.71
CA GLY A 670 -0.08 -13.64 -8.55
C GLY A 670 0.73 -14.94 -8.43
N PHE A 671 1.24 -15.56 -9.51
CA PHE A 671 2.61 -16.14 -9.48
C PHE A 671 3.53 -15.70 -10.68
N LYS A 672 3.20 -14.84 -11.69
CA LYS A 672 4.10 -14.04 -12.66
C LYS A 672 4.33 -12.30 -12.87
N ILE A 673 4.77 -11.13 -12.07
CA ILE A 673 5.37 -10.46 -10.64
C ILE A 673 6.08 -10.98 -9.07
N PHE A 674 6.48 -12.25 -8.39
CA PHE A 674 6.80 -13.90 -8.58
C PHE A 674 7.63 -14.75 -9.70
N SER A 675 7.20 -15.34 -10.82
CA SER A 675 8.03 -15.66 -12.04
C SER A 675 9.10 -14.58 -12.40
N ALA A 676 9.57 -14.45 -13.61
CA ALA A 676 9.83 -13.19 -14.31
C ALA A 676 10.55 -11.90 -13.77
N GLU A 677 10.74 -11.62 -12.49
CA GLU A 677 11.47 -10.46 -11.92
C GLU A 677 12.29 -10.94 -10.71
N GLU A 678 12.64 -12.23 -10.74
CA GLU A 678 13.94 -12.74 -10.31
C GLU A 678 14.16 -12.65 -8.84
N VAL A 679 13.12 -12.53 -8.04
CA VAL A 679 13.28 -12.64 -6.61
C VAL A 679 13.45 -14.13 -6.29
N ASP A 680 14.68 -14.51 -6.18
CA ASP A 680 15.33 -14.64 -4.91
C ASP A 680 14.57 -15.34 -3.82
N VAL A 681 13.32 -14.97 -3.55
CA VAL A 681 12.79 -15.00 -2.20
C VAL A 681 11.22 -14.82 -2.19
N ALA A 682 10.36 -15.85 -1.90
CA ALA A 682 8.85 -15.82 -1.99
C ALA A 682 7.73 -16.14 -0.89
N ILE A 683 6.86 -15.20 -0.45
CA ILE A 683 5.73 -15.36 0.57
C ILE A 683 4.29 -15.58 0.26
N LEU A 684 3.71 -16.72 0.57
CA LEU A 684 2.25 -16.75 0.57
C LEU A 684 1.63 -16.90 1.97
N GLU A 685 0.48 -16.25 2.24
CA GLU A 685 -0.55 -16.69 3.20
C GLU A 685 -1.71 -17.25 2.46
N VAL A 686 -2.37 -18.20 3.07
CA VAL A 686 -3.61 -18.66 2.51
C VAL A 686 -4.65 -17.53 2.45
N GLY A 687 -5.11 -17.23 1.24
CA GLY A 687 -6.22 -16.32 1.05
C GLY A 687 -7.46 -16.84 1.77
N LEU A 688 -7.82 -18.09 1.50
CA LEU A 688 -8.88 -18.83 2.19
C LEU A 688 -8.53 -20.34 2.33
N GLY A 689 -8.59 -20.89 3.55
CA GLY A 689 -8.34 -22.34 3.79
C GLY A 689 -6.88 -22.77 3.90
N GLY A 690 -6.40 -23.56 2.94
CA GLY A 690 -4.97 -23.86 2.75
C GLY A 690 -4.69 -25.04 1.84
N ARG A 691 -5.20 -26.22 2.20
CA ARG A 691 -5.26 -27.43 1.37
C ARG A 691 -5.88 -27.13 0.02
N ILE A 692 -7.01 -26.42 0.06
CA ILE A 692 -7.68 -25.79 -1.07
C ILE A 692 -7.51 -24.26 -1.01
N ASP A 693 -6.26 -23.78 -1.01
CA ASP A 693 -5.93 -22.44 -1.47
C ASP A 693 -5.00 -22.62 -2.66
N PHE A 694 -5.14 -21.80 -3.72
CA PHE A 694 -4.55 -21.95 -5.06
C PHE A 694 -2.99 -21.93 -5.12
N THR A 695 -2.36 -22.21 -4.02
CA THR A 695 -1.23 -21.48 -3.49
C THR A 695 -0.34 -22.43 -2.71
N ASN A 696 -0.93 -23.57 -2.38
CA ASN A 696 -0.34 -24.70 -1.74
C ASN A 696 0.17 -25.74 -2.76
N VAL A 697 0.08 -25.44 -4.05
CA VAL A 697 0.79 -26.19 -5.09
C VAL A 697 2.26 -25.77 -5.24
N VAL A 698 2.81 -24.93 -4.34
CA VAL A 698 4.27 -24.89 -4.14
C VAL A 698 4.59 -26.31 -3.71
N LYS A 699 5.32 -27.04 -4.55
CA LYS A 699 5.65 -28.45 -4.26
C LYS A 699 6.66 -28.52 -3.12
N LYS A 700 7.66 -27.63 -3.18
CA LYS A 700 8.71 -27.47 -2.18
C LYS A 700 8.83 -25.99 -1.76
N PRO A 701 7.81 -25.42 -1.08
CA PRO A 701 8.08 -24.29 -0.22
C PRO A 701 9.09 -24.80 0.77
N LEU A 702 10.08 -23.98 1.08
CA LEU A 702 11.12 -24.47 1.95
C LEU A 702 10.77 -24.26 3.41
N VAL A 703 9.53 -23.78 3.69
CA VAL A 703 8.83 -23.89 4.99
C VAL A 703 7.35 -23.49 5.00
N CYS A 704 6.62 -23.76 6.09
CA CYS A 704 5.16 -23.59 6.22
C CYS A 704 4.69 -23.32 7.68
N GLY A 705 4.24 -22.09 8.01
CA GLY A 705 3.90 -21.71 9.39
C GLY A 705 2.53 -21.03 9.63
N PHE A 706 2.12 -20.91 10.90
CA PHE A 706 0.72 -20.66 11.29
C PHE A 706 0.58 -19.55 12.32
N SER A 707 -0.26 -18.58 12.03
CA SER A 707 -0.73 -17.60 13.01
C SER A 707 -2.00 -18.08 13.73
N SER A 708 -2.57 -17.27 14.64
CA SER A 708 -3.76 -17.63 15.42
C SER A 708 -4.91 -18.16 14.56
N LEU A 709 -5.29 -19.42 14.83
CA LEU A 709 -6.48 -20.03 14.29
C LEU A 709 -7.69 -19.60 15.12
N GLY A 710 -8.81 -19.39 14.44
CA GLY A 710 -10.08 -18.96 15.01
C GLY A 710 -11.20 -19.16 14.01
N TYR A 711 -12.43 -18.85 14.44
CA TYR A 711 -13.63 -19.06 13.64
C TYR A 711 -13.86 -17.93 12.64
N ASP A 712 -13.60 -18.20 11.36
CA ASP A 712 -13.84 -17.26 10.26
C ASP A 712 -13.99 -18.03 8.94
N HIS A 713 -14.86 -17.54 8.04
CA HIS A 713 -15.23 -18.22 6.79
C HIS A 713 -15.70 -19.69 6.98
N MET A 714 -16.42 -19.97 8.07
CA MET A 714 -16.84 -21.32 8.47
C MET A 714 -17.69 -22.05 7.40
N GLU A 715 -18.44 -21.30 6.61
CA GLU A 715 -19.23 -21.81 5.47
C GLU A 715 -18.39 -22.52 4.40
N ILE A 716 -17.09 -22.17 4.30
CA ILE A 716 -16.16 -22.69 3.29
C ILE A 716 -15.06 -23.55 3.93
N LEU A 717 -14.63 -23.22 5.16
CA LEU A 717 -13.53 -23.91 5.87
C LEU A 717 -13.97 -24.92 6.93
N GLY A 718 -15.27 -25.06 7.14
CA GLY A 718 -15.86 -25.94 8.14
C GLY A 718 -16.26 -25.21 9.43
N ASP A 719 -17.21 -25.85 10.11
CA ASP A 719 -17.90 -25.43 11.32
C ASP A 719 -17.11 -25.66 12.64
N THR A 720 -15.92 -26.24 12.59
CA THR A 720 -15.09 -26.46 13.80
C THR A 720 -13.65 -25.97 13.59
N LEU A 721 -12.97 -25.63 14.68
CA LEU A 721 -11.60 -25.13 14.61
C LEU A 721 -10.63 -26.21 14.14
N ALA A 722 -10.90 -27.49 14.39
CA ALA A 722 -10.18 -28.63 13.85
C ALA A 722 -10.32 -28.75 12.32
N LYS A 723 -11.50 -28.47 11.75
CA LYS A 723 -11.70 -28.45 10.28
C LYS A 723 -10.96 -27.27 9.65
N ILE A 724 -11.13 -26.08 10.23
CA ILE A 724 -10.41 -24.86 9.85
C ILE A 724 -8.89 -25.09 9.93
N ALA A 725 -8.40 -25.73 11.00
CA ALA A 725 -7.01 -26.13 11.17
C ALA A 725 -6.57 -27.22 10.19
N GLY A 726 -7.45 -28.15 9.80
CA GLY A 726 -7.17 -29.22 8.84
C GLY A 726 -7.02 -28.71 7.40
N GLU A 727 -7.91 -27.81 6.97
CA GLU A 727 -7.72 -27.08 5.70
C GLU A 727 -6.43 -26.28 5.76
N LYS A 728 -6.17 -25.58 6.86
CA LYS A 728 -4.95 -24.79 7.04
C LYS A 728 -3.70 -25.66 7.05
N ALA A 729 -3.72 -26.83 7.69
CA ALA A 729 -2.62 -27.77 7.78
C ALA A 729 -2.23 -28.38 6.43
N GLY A 730 -3.10 -28.33 5.42
CA GLY A 730 -2.75 -28.81 4.07
C GLY A 730 -1.52 -28.13 3.48
N ILE A 731 -1.09 -27.00 4.03
CA ILE A 731 0.09 -26.26 3.59
C ILE A 731 1.41 -26.96 3.89
N PHE A 732 1.46 -27.83 4.89
CA PHE A 732 2.62 -28.64 5.24
C PHE A 732 3.15 -29.45 4.05
N LYS A 733 4.48 -29.65 3.97
CA LYS A 733 5.15 -30.42 2.91
C LYS A 733 6.25 -31.30 3.49
N LEU A 734 6.58 -32.39 2.83
CA LEU A 734 7.56 -33.36 3.34
C LEU A 734 8.98 -32.77 3.39
N GLY A 735 9.67 -32.91 4.53
CA GLY A 735 11.05 -32.44 4.71
C GLY A 735 11.18 -30.91 4.68
N VAL A 736 10.08 -30.22 5.01
CA VAL A 736 9.92 -28.77 4.99
C VAL A 736 9.48 -28.38 6.41
N PRO A 737 10.29 -27.65 7.19
CA PRO A 737 9.95 -27.29 8.57
C PRO A 737 8.61 -26.52 8.72
N ALA A 738 8.13 -26.39 9.97
CA ALA A 738 6.91 -25.65 10.30
C ALA A 738 6.93 -25.07 11.73
N PHE A 739 6.22 -24.00 11.99
CA PHE A 739 6.09 -23.38 13.32
C PHE A 739 4.79 -22.58 13.42
N THR A 740 4.41 -22.20 14.64
CA THR A 740 3.09 -21.67 14.93
C THR A 740 3.04 -20.85 16.22
N VAL A 741 2.07 -19.93 16.31
CA VAL A 741 1.61 -19.40 17.61
C VAL A 741 1.24 -20.54 18.56
N PRO A 742 1.17 -20.26 19.87
CA PRO A 742 0.23 -20.93 20.75
C PRO A 742 -1.18 -20.83 20.16
N GLN A 743 -1.68 -21.95 19.65
CA GLN A 743 -3.05 -22.10 19.18
C GLN A 743 -3.98 -22.47 20.34
N LEU A 744 -5.30 -22.37 20.12
CA LEU A 744 -6.25 -23.13 20.92
C LEU A 744 -6.02 -24.64 20.71
N ASN A 745 -6.20 -25.44 21.76
CA ASN A 745 -5.85 -26.87 21.75
C ASN A 745 -6.45 -27.66 20.58
N GLU A 746 -7.70 -27.38 20.19
CA GLU A 746 -8.37 -28.03 19.04
C GLU A 746 -7.61 -27.80 17.72
N ALA A 747 -7.08 -26.58 17.51
CA ALA A 747 -6.22 -26.26 16.38
C ALA A 747 -4.83 -26.90 16.54
N MET A 748 -4.21 -26.78 17.72
CA MET A 748 -2.84 -27.26 17.95
C MET A 748 -2.71 -28.76 17.66
N CYS A 749 -3.62 -29.58 18.20
CA CYS A 749 -3.60 -31.03 18.00
C CYS A 749 -3.65 -31.42 16.51
N VAL A 750 -4.42 -30.69 15.69
CA VAL A 750 -4.51 -30.95 14.24
C VAL A 750 -3.24 -30.53 13.51
N LEU A 751 -2.60 -29.43 13.92
CA LEU A 751 -1.29 -29.04 13.37
C LEU A 751 -0.22 -30.09 13.72
N GLU A 752 -0.16 -30.57 14.97
CA GLU A 752 0.79 -31.60 15.41
C GLU A 752 0.56 -32.94 14.70
N GLU A 753 -0.70 -33.40 14.61
CA GLU A 753 -1.05 -34.64 13.91
C GLU A 753 -0.65 -34.58 12.43
N LYS A 754 -0.97 -33.47 11.75
CA LYS A 754 -0.69 -33.31 10.32
C LYS A 754 0.78 -33.06 10.02
N ALA A 755 1.52 -32.39 10.90
CA ALA A 755 2.97 -32.26 10.79
C ALA A 755 3.67 -33.61 11.00
N SER A 756 3.29 -34.35 12.04
CA SER A 756 3.79 -35.70 12.31
C SER A 756 3.52 -36.67 11.14
N ALA A 757 2.32 -36.63 10.57
CA ALA A 757 1.94 -37.46 9.41
C ALA A 757 2.67 -37.09 8.10
N LEU A 758 3.39 -35.96 8.05
CA LEU A 758 4.12 -35.46 6.88
C LEU A 758 5.63 -35.32 7.12
N ASP A 759 6.14 -35.81 8.26
CA ASP A 759 7.54 -35.64 8.72
C ASP A 759 8.01 -34.18 8.64
N VAL A 760 7.20 -33.31 9.25
CA VAL A 760 7.39 -31.86 9.35
C VAL A 760 7.82 -31.48 10.75
N ASN A 761 8.93 -30.74 10.84
CA ASN A 761 9.48 -30.23 12.09
C ASN A 761 8.66 -29.03 12.59
N LEU A 762 7.48 -29.29 13.18
CA LEU A 762 6.58 -28.29 13.79
C LEU A 762 7.10 -27.83 15.17
N LYS A 763 7.21 -26.52 15.43
CA LYS A 763 7.47 -26.01 16.80
C LYS A 763 6.66 -24.74 17.15
N VAL A 764 6.46 -24.48 18.45
CA VAL A 764 5.63 -23.37 18.97
C VAL A 764 6.51 -22.35 19.69
N VAL A 765 6.32 -21.05 19.49
CA VAL A 765 7.10 -20.01 20.19
C VAL A 765 6.26 -18.81 20.68
N GLN A 766 6.88 -17.93 21.45
CA GLN A 766 6.26 -17.26 22.60
C GLN A 766 6.38 -15.73 22.54
N PRO A 767 5.56 -14.92 23.23
CA PRO A 767 5.66 -13.44 23.35
C PRO A 767 7.06 -12.79 23.21
N LEU A 768 7.19 -11.82 22.30
CA LEU A 768 8.43 -11.10 22.03
C LEU A 768 8.65 -10.26 23.25
N ASN A 769 9.78 -10.54 23.88
CA ASN A 769 10.17 -9.77 25.02
C ASN A 769 10.46 -8.33 24.56
N LYS A 770 9.62 -7.38 25.02
CA LYS A 770 9.77 -5.94 24.81
C LYS A 770 11.19 -5.41 25.15
N MET A 771 11.97 -6.13 25.96
CA MET A 771 13.36 -5.78 26.27
C MET A 771 14.31 -5.94 25.06
N LEU A 772 14.02 -6.86 24.13
CA LEU A 772 14.86 -7.15 22.97
C LEU A 772 14.90 -6.00 21.95
N LEU A 773 13.99 -5.01 22.08
CA LEU A 773 13.85 -3.81 21.26
C LEU A 773 14.89 -2.71 21.50
N GLY A 774 15.73 -2.85 22.53
CA GLY A 774 16.50 -1.71 23.03
C GLY A 774 15.62 -0.56 23.54
N GLY A 775 14.40 -0.86 24.00
CA GLY A 775 13.47 0.12 24.59
C GLY A 775 12.55 0.86 23.61
N GLN A 776 12.58 0.53 22.33
CA GLN A 776 11.75 1.18 21.31
C GLN A 776 10.33 0.58 21.26
N LYS A 777 9.26 1.39 21.19
CA LYS A 777 7.89 0.89 20.86
C LYS A 777 7.94 0.32 19.43
N LEU A 778 7.23 -0.77 19.16
CA LEU A 778 7.01 -1.18 17.79
C LEU A 778 5.81 -0.41 17.21
N GLY A 779 6.03 0.44 16.20
CA GLY A 779 5.14 1.56 15.79
C GLY A 779 3.85 1.31 14.99
N LEU A 780 3.00 0.38 15.42
CA LEU A 780 1.53 0.49 15.49
C LEU A 780 1.12 -0.34 16.71
N ASP A 781 -0.06 -0.07 17.25
CA ASP A 781 -0.25 -0.14 18.69
C ASP A 781 -1.34 -1.10 19.18
N GLY A 782 -1.07 -1.77 20.30
CA GLY A 782 -2.00 -2.75 20.88
C GLY A 782 -1.32 -3.85 21.67
N GLU A 783 -2.12 -4.86 22.05
CA GLU A 783 -1.65 -6.12 22.63
C GLU A 783 -2.27 -7.37 21.99
N HIS A 784 -3.22 -7.20 21.06
CA HIS A 784 -3.27 -8.12 19.91
C HIS A 784 -2.08 -7.92 18.93
N GLN A 785 -1.18 -7.04 19.37
CA GLN A 785 0.21 -6.71 19.05
C GLN A 785 1.14 -7.49 20.08
N TYR A 786 0.68 -8.44 20.97
CA TYR A 786 1.43 -9.41 21.89
C TYR A 786 1.27 -11.04 22.05
N LEU A 787 0.22 -11.82 21.61
CA LEU A 787 0.07 -13.19 20.86
C LEU A 787 0.08 -13.61 19.21
N ASN A 788 0.38 -13.10 17.91
CA ASN A 788 0.81 -11.93 16.84
C ASN A 788 1.74 -10.46 16.84
N ALA A 789 2.80 -9.75 17.55
CA ALA A 789 3.87 -9.60 18.75
C ALA A 789 5.04 -10.61 19.28
N GLY A 790 4.92 -11.53 20.29
CA GLY A 790 5.41 -12.94 20.17
C GLY A 790 4.45 -14.11 20.59
N LEU A 791 4.54 -15.38 20.13
CA LEU A 791 4.98 -15.86 18.82
C LEU A 791 6.27 -15.16 18.36
N ALA A 792 7.32 -15.20 19.20
CA ALA A 792 8.39 -14.21 19.11
C ALA A 792 9.28 -14.40 17.91
N VAL A 793 9.99 -15.52 17.76
CA VAL A 793 11.23 -15.64 16.95
C VAL A 793 11.44 -17.03 16.25
N SER A 794 10.40 -17.68 15.68
CA SER A 794 10.19 -19.04 15.09
C SER A 794 9.91 -19.40 13.55
N LEU A 795 10.06 -18.54 12.51
CA LEU A 795 10.52 -18.83 11.07
C LEU A 795 11.93 -18.53 10.37
N ALA A 796 12.44 -17.34 9.99
CA ALA A 796 13.87 -16.95 9.80
C ALA A 796 14.57 -15.97 10.83
N TYR A 797 15.51 -16.09 11.81
CA TYR A 797 16.50 -17.04 12.43
C TYR A 797 16.74 -18.42 11.83
N THR A 798 15.84 -18.85 11.00
CA THR A 798 15.90 -20.01 10.17
C THR A 798 15.59 -19.58 8.67
N TRP A 799 16.53 -18.95 7.93
CA TRP A 799 16.70 -18.74 6.47
C TRP A 799 18.01 -18.01 5.91
N LEU A 800 19.23 -17.90 6.49
CA LEU A 800 20.50 -17.46 5.80
C LEU A 800 21.58 -18.57 5.75
N GLN A 801 21.46 -19.56 6.64
CA GLN A 801 22.24 -20.80 6.73
C GLN A 801 21.76 -21.85 5.70
N GLN A 802 20.48 -22.28 5.68
CA GLN A 802 19.97 -23.45 4.88
C GLN A 802 19.96 -23.38 3.31
N SER A 803 20.71 -22.48 2.66
CA SER A 803 21.16 -22.54 1.25
C SER A 803 22.56 -21.92 1.06
N GLY A 804 23.23 -21.60 2.18
CA GLY A 804 24.62 -21.15 2.28
C GLY A 804 24.83 -19.71 1.86
N SER A 805 24.80 -18.78 2.83
CA SER A 805 25.18 -17.38 2.59
C SER A 805 25.61 -16.55 3.80
N LEU A 806 25.11 -16.75 5.02
CA LEU A 806 25.74 -16.14 6.19
C LEU A 806 25.83 -17.12 7.34
N GLU A 807 26.83 -16.88 8.19
CA GLU A 807 26.98 -17.48 9.52
C GLU A 807 26.48 -16.53 10.63
N ILE A 808 26.05 -17.14 11.73
CA ILE A 808 24.82 -16.74 12.41
C ILE A 808 24.87 -17.15 13.89
N PRO A 809 24.74 -16.21 14.85
CA PRO A 809 24.53 -16.55 16.25
C PRO A 809 23.14 -17.16 16.48
N SER A 810 23.07 -18.28 17.21
CA SER A 810 21.79 -18.90 17.56
C SER A 810 20.92 -17.96 18.40
N LEU A 811 19.64 -17.84 18.07
CA LEU A 811 18.70 -17.00 18.84
C LEU A 811 18.69 -17.26 20.34
N ASN A 812 18.92 -18.50 20.73
CA ASN A 812 18.95 -18.92 22.13
C ASN A 812 20.17 -18.35 22.89
N GLN A 813 20.98 -17.48 22.27
CA GLN A 813 22.22 -16.91 22.80
C GLN A 813 22.30 -15.37 22.73
N ILE A 814 21.29 -14.66 22.21
CA ILE A 814 21.35 -13.20 22.01
C ILE A 814 20.52 -12.42 23.05
N THR A 815 21.19 -11.49 23.76
CA THR A 815 20.65 -10.72 24.90
C THR A 815 19.82 -9.51 24.48
N THR A 816 20.22 -8.90 23.37
CA THR A 816 19.31 -8.18 22.50
C THR A 816 19.24 -8.99 21.21
N LEU A 817 18.15 -8.84 20.47
CA LEU A 817 18.27 -8.96 19.03
C LEU A 817 19.42 -7.97 18.63
N PRO A 818 20.41 -8.32 17.78
CA PRO A 818 21.47 -7.41 17.29
C PRO A 818 21.00 -5.97 16.88
N GLU A 819 21.89 -5.09 16.37
CA GLU A 819 21.51 -3.69 16.08
C GLU A 819 20.54 -3.48 14.92
N LEU A 820 20.84 -3.84 13.67
CA LEU A 820 21.32 -5.13 13.16
C LEU A 820 20.48 -6.33 13.60
N PHE A 821 19.48 -6.17 14.45
CA PHE A 821 18.29 -7.00 14.69
C PHE A 821 17.19 -6.14 15.42
N ILE A 822 17.28 -4.79 15.46
CA ILE A 822 16.32 -3.88 16.12
C ILE A 822 15.60 -2.75 15.29
N LYS A 823 16.19 -2.04 14.30
CA LYS A 823 15.49 -0.99 13.47
C LYS A 823 14.06 -1.35 13.11
N GLY A 824 13.90 -2.24 12.14
CA GLY A 824 12.72 -3.02 11.77
C GLY A 824 12.06 -3.88 12.81
N LEU A 825 12.18 -3.49 14.08
CA LEU A 825 11.14 -3.66 15.08
C LEU A 825 10.28 -2.38 15.29
N VAL A 826 10.60 -1.15 14.81
CA VAL A 826 10.15 0.12 15.50
C VAL A 826 9.11 1.12 14.88
N THR A 827 8.91 1.30 13.55
CA THR A 827 8.08 2.39 12.92
C THR A 827 7.53 2.14 11.47
N ALA A 828 7.09 0.94 11.07
CA ALA A 828 6.28 0.81 9.84
C ALA A 828 4.82 1.16 10.13
N ARG A 829 3.96 1.21 9.11
CA ARG A 829 2.54 1.42 9.32
C ARG A 829 1.73 0.21 8.93
N LEU A 830 0.45 0.38 9.20
CA LEU A 830 -0.69 -0.23 8.61
C LEU A 830 -1.80 0.83 8.88
N GLN A 831 -2.56 1.31 7.88
CA GLN A 831 -3.75 2.21 7.96
C GLN A 831 -5.15 1.55 8.32
N GLY A 832 -5.53 1.29 9.60
CA GLY A 832 -6.92 0.86 9.93
C GLY A 832 -7.18 -0.47 10.68
N ARG A 833 -6.20 -0.95 11.46
CA ARG A 833 -6.32 -1.25 12.89
C ARG A 833 -5.46 -0.23 13.56
N ALA A 834 -5.77 0.05 14.81
CA ALA A 834 -4.89 0.77 15.70
C ALA A 834 -4.39 2.13 15.17
N GLN A 835 -5.09 2.74 14.22
CA GLN A 835 -4.67 3.96 13.55
C GLN A 835 -5.48 5.13 14.12
N VAL A 836 -4.81 6.03 14.85
CA VAL A 836 -5.40 7.29 15.33
C VAL A 836 -5.24 8.33 14.23
N ILE A 837 -6.32 9.06 13.95
CA ILE A 837 -6.37 10.09 12.92
C ILE A 837 -7.22 11.25 13.44
N PRO A 838 -6.63 12.40 13.82
CA PRO A 838 -7.39 13.61 14.09
C PRO A 838 -8.31 13.91 12.90
N ASP A 839 -9.57 14.30 13.14
CA ASP A 839 -10.36 14.90 12.08
C ASP A 839 -9.74 16.26 11.79
N PRO A 840 -9.07 16.45 10.65
CA PRO A 840 -8.22 17.60 10.55
C PRO A 840 -9.04 18.81 10.07
N TYR A 841 -10.30 18.62 9.64
CA TYR A 841 -11.17 19.73 9.30
C TYR A 841 -11.47 20.51 10.59
N ILE A 842 -11.79 19.77 11.66
CA ILE A 842 -11.93 20.32 13.01
C ILE A 842 -10.59 20.71 13.62
N GLU A 843 -9.49 19.97 13.40
CA GLU A 843 -8.16 20.30 13.96
C GLU A 843 -7.69 21.73 13.60
N HIS A 844 -8.18 22.30 12.50
CA HIS A 844 -7.99 23.72 12.18
C HIS A 844 -8.70 24.66 13.16
N ALA A 845 -10.01 24.49 13.31
CA ALA A 845 -10.89 25.40 14.03
C ALA A 845 -10.81 25.19 15.55
N ALA A 846 -10.59 23.95 15.99
CA ALA A 846 -10.50 23.52 17.37
C ALA A 846 -9.59 22.27 17.50
N PRO A 847 -8.27 22.45 17.66
CA PRO A 847 -7.30 21.35 17.76
C PRO A 847 -7.65 20.30 18.84
N GLY A 848 -7.70 19.04 18.44
CA GLY A 848 -8.04 17.90 19.30
C GLY A 848 -9.53 17.72 19.60
N ASN A 849 -10.42 18.55 19.05
CA ASN A 849 -11.87 18.46 19.36
C ASN A 849 -12.63 17.41 18.55
N LEU A 850 -12.07 16.83 17.49
CA LEU A 850 -12.64 15.64 16.83
C LEU A 850 -11.50 14.73 16.37
N VAL A 851 -11.49 13.48 16.83
CA VAL A 851 -10.43 12.50 16.52
C VAL A 851 -11.04 11.15 16.20
N PHE A 852 -10.70 10.59 15.04
CA PHE A 852 -11.12 9.28 14.58
C PHE A 852 -10.08 8.21 14.94
N TYR A 853 -10.57 7.01 15.24
CA TYR A 853 -9.79 5.85 15.65
C TYR A 853 -10.23 4.69 14.76
N LEU A 854 -9.40 4.35 13.76
CA LEU A 854 -9.79 3.42 12.70
C LEU A 854 -9.31 1.99 13.01
N ASP A 855 -10.26 1.09 13.19
CA ASP A 855 -9.98 -0.32 13.43
C ASP A 855 -11.09 -1.23 12.90
N GLY A 856 -10.90 -1.83 11.72
CA GLY A 856 -11.97 -2.62 11.10
C GLY A 856 -12.11 -4.04 11.66
N ALA A 857 -11.84 -4.24 12.95
CA ALA A 857 -12.32 -5.42 13.67
C ALA A 857 -13.79 -5.74 13.35
N HIS A 858 -14.09 -7.02 13.21
CA HIS A 858 -15.40 -7.54 12.78
C HIS A 858 -15.62 -9.00 13.23
N THR A 859 -14.78 -9.48 14.16
CA THR A 859 -14.96 -10.73 14.91
C THR A 859 -14.94 -10.40 16.40
N PRO A 860 -15.53 -11.22 17.29
CA PRO A 860 -15.61 -10.94 18.72
C PRO A 860 -14.27 -10.61 19.38
N GLU A 861 -13.23 -11.34 19.00
CA GLU A 861 -11.87 -11.26 19.56
C GLU A 861 -11.14 -10.01 19.04
N SER A 862 -11.28 -9.71 17.75
CA SER A 862 -10.73 -8.48 17.16
C SER A 862 -11.43 -7.23 17.71
N ILE A 863 -12.72 -7.32 18.02
CA ILE A 863 -13.49 -6.22 18.65
C ILE A 863 -13.04 -5.96 20.09
N GLU A 864 -12.76 -7.00 20.90
CA GLU A 864 -12.14 -6.76 22.22
C GLU A 864 -10.77 -6.11 22.09
N ALA A 865 -9.94 -6.56 21.14
CA ALA A 865 -8.61 -5.99 20.91
C ALA A 865 -8.64 -4.52 20.44
N CYS A 866 -9.55 -4.21 19.52
CA CYS A 866 -9.88 -2.86 19.05
C CYS A 866 -10.28 -1.94 20.21
N VAL A 867 -11.28 -2.32 21.01
CA VAL A 867 -11.74 -1.52 22.15
C VAL A 867 -10.66 -1.39 23.23
N LYS A 868 -9.84 -2.43 23.45
CA LYS A 868 -8.67 -2.34 24.35
C LYS A 868 -7.67 -1.30 23.86
N TRP A 869 -7.29 -1.33 22.58
CA TRP A 869 -6.40 -0.32 21.99
C TRP A 869 -7.00 1.08 22.09
N PHE A 870 -8.26 1.27 21.67
CA PHE A 870 -8.97 2.55 21.75
C PHE A 870 -8.93 3.12 23.17
N SER A 871 -9.20 2.28 24.18
CA SER A 871 -9.16 2.66 25.60
C SER A 871 -7.80 3.12 26.12
N LEU A 872 -6.71 2.79 25.43
CA LEU A 872 -5.34 3.22 25.76
C LEU A 872 -4.96 4.46 24.94
N ALA A 873 -5.28 4.47 23.64
CA ALA A 873 -5.02 5.60 22.76
C ALA A 873 -5.75 6.88 23.21
N VAL A 874 -7.01 6.78 23.68
CA VAL A 874 -7.73 7.94 24.26
C VAL A 874 -7.18 8.41 25.61
N LYS A 875 -6.29 7.63 26.26
CA LYS A 875 -5.62 7.97 27.52
C LYS A 875 -4.22 8.54 27.28
N GLU A 876 -3.46 8.02 26.32
CA GLU A 876 -2.18 8.62 25.89
C GLU A 876 -2.39 10.03 25.27
N ASN A 877 -3.59 10.33 24.74
CA ASN A 877 -3.96 11.63 24.14
C ASN A 877 -4.71 12.61 25.08
N GLY A 878 -4.73 12.38 26.39
CA GLY A 878 -5.35 13.29 27.38
C GLY A 878 -4.49 14.51 27.75
N PRO A 879 -5.03 15.51 28.49
CA PRO A 879 -4.22 16.58 29.06
C PRO A 879 -3.18 16.01 30.05
N SER A 880 -1.94 16.48 29.96
CA SER A 880 -0.80 15.86 30.67
C SER A 880 -0.63 16.42 32.09
N GLU A 881 -0.87 15.60 33.10
CA GLU A 881 -0.21 15.76 34.40
C GLU A 881 1.21 15.16 34.34
N SER A 882 2.16 15.84 34.98
CA SER A 882 3.59 15.51 34.91
C SER A 882 3.94 14.22 35.67
N LEU A 883 4.56 13.25 34.98
CA LEU A 883 5.12 12.05 35.62
C LEU A 883 6.37 12.36 36.46
N GLU A 884 6.18 12.90 37.66
CA GLU A 884 7.11 12.70 38.77
C GLU A 884 6.40 12.06 39.97
N SER A 885 7.07 11.07 40.57
CA SER A 885 6.58 10.17 41.63
C SER A 885 5.41 9.23 41.24
N PHE A 886 5.71 7.92 41.16
CA PHE A 886 5.07 6.93 42.05
C PHE A 886 5.86 5.61 42.08
N VAL A 887 6.91 5.56 42.91
CA VAL A 887 7.63 4.32 43.23
C VAL A 887 7.09 3.76 44.55
N LYS A 888 6.21 2.74 44.49
CA LYS A 888 6.05 1.65 45.48
C LYS A 888 4.82 0.76 45.25
N GLY A 889 5.04 -0.57 45.38
CA GLY A 889 4.27 -1.47 46.25
C GLY A 889 2.77 -1.73 45.97
N PRO A 890 2.35 -2.97 45.65
CA PRO A 890 0.94 -3.31 45.46
C PRO A 890 0.23 -3.67 46.78
N SER A 891 -0.93 -3.08 47.07
CA SER A 891 -1.86 -3.60 48.09
C SER A 891 -3.30 -3.07 47.99
N HIS A 892 -4.26 -4.01 47.94
CA HIS A 892 -5.69 -3.88 48.25
C HIS A 892 -6.60 -2.92 47.45
N ALA A 893 -7.87 -3.32 47.36
CA ALA A 893 -8.91 -2.64 46.60
C ALA A 893 -9.46 -1.39 47.30
N CYS A 894 -9.81 -0.37 46.51
CA CYS A 894 -10.66 0.73 46.93
C CYS A 894 -11.74 1.03 45.87
N LYS A 895 -12.79 1.77 46.26
CA LYS A 895 -13.85 2.24 45.36
C LYS A 895 -13.60 3.69 44.97
N GLU A 896 -13.03 3.91 43.79
CA GLU A 896 -13.10 5.18 43.06
C GLU A 896 -14.48 5.18 42.35
N ARG A 897 -15.50 5.97 42.70
CA ARG A 897 -15.60 7.36 43.20
C ARG A 897 -14.97 8.38 42.25
N LYS A 898 -15.86 9.16 41.62
CA LYS A 898 -15.60 10.26 40.68
C LYS A 898 -14.26 10.98 40.91
N LEU A 899 -13.37 10.88 39.93
CA LEU A 899 -12.17 11.73 39.80
C LEU A 899 -12.35 12.80 38.70
N GLU A 900 -13.58 13.13 38.33
CA GLU A 900 -13.91 14.29 37.51
C GLU A 900 -13.90 15.57 38.37
N ARG A 901 -12.70 16.08 38.67
CA ARG A 901 -12.45 17.47 39.13
C ARG A 901 -10.95 17.78 39.24
N CYS A 902 -10.35 18.25 38.14
CA CYS A 902 -9.25 19.23 38.15
C CYS A 902 -8.95 19.86 36.77
N THR A 903 -9.46 19.32 35.66
CA THR A 903 -9.54 20.01 34.36
C THR A 903 -11.01 20.25 33.98
N GLY A 904 -11.30 21.38 33.34
CA GLY A 904 -12.66 21.82 32.97
C GLY A 904 -13.11 21.33 31.60
N GLU A 905 -12.67 20.15 31.17
CA GLU A 905 -12.89 19.63 29.81
C GLU A 905 -13.81 18.40 29.81
N THR A 906 -14.63 18.29 28.76
CA THR A 906 -15.70 17.29 28.57
C THR A 906 -15.44 16.44 27.33
N CYS A 907 -15.44 15.11 27.46
CA CYS A 907 -15.11 14.19 26.35
C CYS A 907 -16.31 13.33 25.95
N HIS A 908 -16.84 13.53 24.75
CA HIS A 908 -17.86 12.69 24.14
C HIS A 908 -17.17 11.62 23.29
N ARG A 909 -17.58 10.36 23.43
CA ARG A 909 -17.12 9.29 22.53
C ARG A 909 -18.27 8.82 21.68
N ILE A 910 -18.01 8.60 20.40
CA ILE A 910 -19.01 8.20 19.42
C ILE A 910 -18.53 6.91 18.75
N LEU A 911 -19.45 5.98 18.55
CA LEU A 911 -19.23 4.78 17.75
C LEU A 911 -19.75 5.03 16.33
N LEU A 912 -18.91 4.88 15.31
CA LEU A 912 -19.32 4.89 13.91
C LEU A 912 -19.17 3.46 13.37
N PHE A 913 -20.29 2.80 13.07
CA PHE A 913 -20.31 1.35 12.89
C PHE A 913 -21.17 0.88 11.72
N ASN A 914 -20.66 -0.12 11.02
CA ASN A 914 -21.35 -0.93 10.04
C ASN A 914 -20.64 -2.28 9.97
N CYS A 915 -21.35 -3.39 9.81
CA CYS A 915 -20.79 -4.72 9.54
C CYS A 915 -21.47 -5.36 8.34
N MET A 916 -20.91 -6.44 7.77
CA MET A 916 -21.60 -7.17 6.71
C MET A 916 -22.74 -8.00 7.30
N SER A 917 -23.85 -8.17 6.58
CA SER A 917 -25.03 -8.93 7.01
C SER A 917 -24.80 -10.43 7.26
N VAL A 918 -23.62 -10.95 6.90
CA VAL A 918 -23.13 -12.30 7.24
C VAL A 918 -22.44 -12.38 8.62
N ARG A 919 -22.37 -11.28 9.38
CA ARG A 919 -21.86 -11.24 10.77
C ARG A 919 -23.02 -10.98 11.72
N ASP A 920 -23.10 -11.73 12.82
CA ASP A 920 -24.13 -11.52 13.85
C ASP A 920 -23.87 -10.21 14.64
N PRO A 921 -24.75 -9.20 14.56
CA PRO A 921 -24.59 -7.96 15.32
C PRO A 921 -24.78 -8.16 16.82
N HIS A 922 -25.58 -9.13 17.30
CA HIS A 922 -25.72 -9.39 18.74
C HIS A 922 -24.39 -9.87 19.33
N LEU A 923 -23.72 -10.81 18.65
CA LEU A 923 -22.40 -11.30 19.06
C LEU A 923 -21.34 -10.19 19.01
N ILE A 924 -21.32 -9.35 17.97
CA ILE A 924 -20.34 -8.26 17.85
C ILE A 924 -20.58 -7.15 18.89
N PHE A 925 -21.81 -6.62 19.01
CA PHE A 925 -22.10 -5.53 19.95
C PHE A 925 -22.05 -5.97 21.41
N SER A 926 -22.38 -7.24 21.73
CA SER A 926 -22.19 -7.74 23.10
C SER A 926 -20.70 -7.78 23.48
N HIS A 927 -19.80 -8.15 22.58
CA HIS A 927 -18.35 -8.07 22.83
C HIS A 927 -17.85 -6.62 22.89
N LEU A 928 -18.32 -5.74 22.00
CA LEU A 928 -17.99 -4.31 22.02
C LEU A 928 -18.39 -3.68 23.37
N ARG A 929 -19.62 -3.91 23.84
CA ARG A 929 -20.13 -3.43 25.13
C ARG A 929 -19.35 -4.02 26.31
N ASN A 930 -19.12 -5.33 26.31
CA ASN A 930 -18.41 -6.02 27.40
C ASN A 930 -16.95 -5.53 27.49
N ALA A 931 -16.26 -5.35 26.36
CA ALA A 931 -14.93 -4.77 26.29
C ALA A 931 -14.92 -3.29 26.74
N SER A 932 -15.93 -2.51 26.36
CA SER A 932 -16.04 -1.10 26.73
C SER A 932 -16.17 -0.94 28.25
N ALA A 933 -17.07 -1.71 28.88
CA ALA A 933 -17.20 -1.78 30.33
C ALA A 933 -15.92 -2.28 31.03
N LYS A 934 -15.20 -3.25 30.43
CA LYS A 934 -13.94 -3.82 30.94
C LYS A 934 -12.77 -2.82 30.92
N TYR A 935 -12.75 -1.89 29.97
CA TYR A 935 -11.61 -0.97 29.75
C TYR A 935 -11.90 0.51 30.05
N GLY A 936 -13.12 0.84 30.48
CA GLY A 936 -13.52 2.20 30.86
C GLY A 936 -13.87 3.10 29.67
N VAL A 937 -14.42 2.50 28.60
CA VAL A 937 -14.98 3.23 27.46
C VAL A 937 -16.48 3.36 27.66
N ASP A 938 -16.97 4.58 27.51
CA ASP A 938 -18.40 4.96 27.49
C ASP A 938 -18.66 5.69 26.18
N PHE A 939 -19.71 5.31 25.44
CA PHE A 939 -20.11 5.88 24.16
C PHE A 939 -21.41 6.66 24.32
N LYS A 940 -21.39 7.96 23.99
CA LYS A 940 -22.55 8.86 24.11
C LYS A 940 -23.52 8.79 22.93
N LYS A 941 -23.04 8.37 21.76
CA LYS A 941 -23.86 8.15 20.56
C LYS A 941 -23.27 7.00 19.75
N ALA A 942 -24.12 6.21 19.09
CA ALA A 942 -23.73 5.31 18.01
C ALA A 942 -24.37 5.72 16.68
N LEU A 943 -23.58 5.74 15.61
CA LEU A 943 -23.98 6.11 14.25
C LEU A 943 -23.90 4.89 13.34
N PHE A 944 -25.02 4.57 12.71
CA PHE A 944 -25.15 3.43 11.79
C PHE A 944 -25.34 3.92 10.36
N VAL A 945 -24.48 3.41 9.47
CA VAL A 945 -24.20 4.03 8.17
C VAL A 945 -24.06 2.95 7.08
N PRO A 946 -24.52 3.20 5.84
CA PRO A 946 -24.24 2.31 4.72
C PRO A 946 -22.79 2.48 4.23
N TYR A 947 -22.30 1.47 3.51
CA TYR A 947 -21.05 1.59 2.75
C TYR A 947 -21.25 2.56 1.59
N MET A 948 -20.17 3.24 1.17
CA MET A 948 -20.22 4.13 0.02
C MET A 948 -20.18 3.39 -1.33
N SER A 949 -19.95 2.08 -1.30
CA SER A 949 -19.91 1.23 -2.50
C SER A 949 -20.57 -0.13 -2.25
N MET A 950 -21.40 -0.60 -3.17
CA MET A 950 -21.98 -1.96 -3.14
C MET A 950 -21.34 -2.85 -4.20
N SER A 951 -20.05 -3.17 -4.04
CA SER A 951 -19.38 -4.11 -4.96
C SER A 951 -17.96 -4.56 -4.56
N HIS A 952 -17.76 -5.88 -4.49
CA HIS A 952 -16.46 -6.56 -4.71
C HIS A 952 -16.05 -6.55 -6.21
N THR A 953 -16.44 -5.49 -6.94
CA THR A 953 -16.64 -5.51 -8.39
C THR A 953 -16.37 -4.11 -8.89
N VAL A 954 -15.24 -3.89 -9.56
CA VAL A 954 -14.87 -2.51 -9.87
C VAL A 954 -15.88 -1.78 -10.79
N GLY A 955 -16.17 -0.54 -10.42
CA GLY A 955 -16.00 0.56 -11.36
C GLY A 955 -17.24 0.99 -12.13
N MET A 956 -17.60 2.24 -11.88
CA MET A 956 -18.59 3.07 -12.60
C MET A 956 -20.06 2.65 -12.50
N ASN A 957 -20.83 3.58 -11.92
CA ASN A 957 -22.15 4.01 -12.40
C ASN A 957 -23.23 2.92 -12.55
N ALA A 958 -23.59 2.29 -11.43
CA ALA A 958 -24.85 1.54 -11.28
C ALA A 958 -25.96 2.35 -10.56
N LEU A 959 -25.62 3.44 -9.87
CA LEU A 959 -26.54 4.33 -9.15
C LEU A 959 -26.05 5.78 -9.27
N LEU A 960 -26.70 6.58 -10.13
CA LEU A 960 -27.02 8.00 -9.93
C LEU A 960 -27.79 8.61 -11.12
N GLU A 961 -27.85 7.94 -12.29
CA GLU A 961 -28.93 8.18 -13.26
C GLU A 961 -30.26 7.59 -12.78
N LYS A 962 -30.82 8.22 -11.73
CA LYS A 962 -32.25 8.31 -11.43
C LYS A 962 -32.49 9.28 -10.28
N ASN A 963 -32.97 10.47 -10.62
CA ASN A 963 -33.70 11.31 -9.68
C ASN A 963 -35.08 10.69 -9.46
N ASP A 964 -35.19 9.82 -8.47
CA ASP A 964 -36.45 9.44 -7.84
C ASP A 964 -36.19 9.33 -6.33
N ASP A 965 -36.87 10.16 -5.53
CA ASP A 965 -36.50 10.43 -4.12
C ASP A 965 -37.06 9.35 -3.17
N SER A 966 -36.78 8.08 -3.50
CA SER A 966 -37.25 6.92 -2.75
C SER A 966 -36.38 5.67 -2.93
N SER A 967 -36.25 4.88 -1.87
CA SER A 967 -35.63 3.53 -1.82
C SER A 967 -34.09 3.40 -1.86
N VAL A 968 -33.36 4.20 -1.08
CA VAL A 968 -32.12 3.69 -0.45
C VAL A 968 -32.53 2.74 0.68
N ASP A 969 -32.18 1.46 0.58
CA ASP A 969 -32.50 0.46 1.60
C ASP A 969 -31.52 0.55 2.78
N LEU A 970 -31.99 1.19 3.86
CA LEU A 970 -31.28 1.31 5.14
C LEU A 970 -31.71 0.25 6.17
N SER A 971 -32.47 -0.78 5.78
CA SER A 971 -33.01 -1.78 6.71
C SER A 971 -31.92 -2.50 7.52
N TRP A 972 -30.72 -2.68 6.95
CA TRP A 972 -29.58 -3.22 7.69
C TRP A 972 -29.06 -2.25 8.76
N GLN A 973 -28.94 -0.95 8.45
CA GLN A 973 -28.51 0.06 9.42
C GLN A 973 -29.53 0.20 10.56
N TYR A 974 -30.83 0.18 10.26
CA TYR A 974 -31.88 0.12 11.29
C TYR A 974 -31.82 -1.19 12.12
N LYS A 975 -31.45 -2.33 11.52
CA LYS A 975 -31.22 -3.57 12.27
C LYS A 975 -30.01 -3.48 13.20
N LEU A 976 -28.93 -2.79 12.79
CA LEU A 976 -27.78 -2.50 13.66
C LEU A 976 -28.16 -1.60 14.84
N GLN A 977 -28.98 -0.56 14.58
CA GLN A 977 -29.53 0.34 15.59
C GLN A 977 -30.37 -0.43 16.65
N GLU A 978 -31.38 -1.18 16.20
CA GLU A 978 -32.28 -1.96 17.07
C GLU A 978 -31.48 -2.90 18.01
N VAL A 979 -30.45 -3.56 17.48
CA VAL A 979 -29.62 -4.49 18.26
C VAL A 979 -28.73 -3.74 19.26
N TRP A 980 -28.17 -2.59 18.89
CA TRP A 980 -27.41 -1.74 19.81
C TRP A 980 -28.28 -1.22 20.97
N GLU A 981 -29.48 -0.71 20.65
CA GLU A 981 -30.43 -0.18 21.63
C GLU A 981 -30.91 -1.26 22.60
N SER A 982 -31.19 -2.48 22.10
CA SER A 982 -31.52 -3.64 22.94
C SER A 982 -30.42 -4.03 23.95
N LEU A 983 -29.17 -3.58 23.73
CA LEU A 983 -28.01 -3.88 24.57
C LEU A 983 -27.58 -2.73 25.48
N VAL A 984 -28.05 -1.49 25.23
CA VAL A 984 -27.58 -0.25 25.89
C VAL A 984 -28.72 0.61 26.48
N GLY A 985 -29.97 0.40 26.05
CA GLY A 985 -31.18 1.10 26.52
C GLY A 985 -31.39 2.46 25.84
N GLU A 986 -32.66 2.81 25.60
CA GLU A 986 -33.10 3.82 24.61
C GLU A 986 -32.79 5.28 25.00
N GLU A 987 -33.00 5.70 26.26
CA GLU A 987 -32.94 7.13 26.67
C GLU A 987 -31.72 7.49 27.54
N GLU A 988 -31.21 8.73 27.45
CA GLU A 988 -30.44 9.40 28.53
C GLU A 988 -31.37 10.19 29.47
N GLU A 989 -30.94 10.49 30.70
CA GLU A 989 -31.75 11.20 31.73
C GLU A 989 -32.18 12.64 31.32
N ASP A 990 -31.56 13.23 30.29
CA ASP A 990 -31.90 14.55 29.71
C ASP A 990 -32.72 14.45 28.40
N GLY A 991 -33.14 13.25 27.97
CA GLY A 991 -34.12 13.08 26.88
C GLY A 991 -33.58 13.09 25.44
N GLY A 992 -32.31 12.73 25.22
CA GLY A 992 -31.71 12.58 23.90
C GLY A 992 -31.57 11.13 23.40
N GLU A 993 -31.61 10.92 22.09
CA GLU A 993 -31.44 9.62 21.43
C GLU A 993 -29.97 9.16 21.42
N LYS A 994 -29.71 7.95 21.93
CA LYS A 994 -28.37 7.33 22.02
C LYS A 994 -27.81 6.75 20.71
N SER A 995 -28.63 6.65 19.68
CA SER A 995 -28.21 6.13 18.37
C SER A 995 -28.93 6.82 17.23
N GLU A 996 -28.36 6.74 16.03
CA GLU A 996 -28.93 7.37 14.82
C GLU A 996 -28.48 6.60 13.57
N VAL A 997 -29.41 6.41 12.64
CA VAL A 997 -29.14 5.87 11.30
C VAL A 997 -29.02 7.04 10.33
N ILE A 998 -27.86 7.18 9.70
CA ILE A 998 -27.59 8.27 8.75
C ILE A 998 -27.45 7.67 7.35
N SER A 999 -28.21 8.24 6.40
CA SER A 999 -28.47 7.67 5.07
C SER A 999 -27.24 7.57 4.15
N SER A 1000 -26.14 8.24 4.48
CA SER A 1000 -24.84 8.02 3.85
C SER A 1000 -23.69 8.37 4.79
N LEU A 1001 -22.53 7.78 4.54
CA LEU A 1001 -21.32 8.03 5.34
C LEU A 1001 -20.82 9.49 5.28
N PRO A 1002 -20.87 10.22 4.13
CA PRO A 1002 -20.52 11.64 4.09
C PRO A 1002 -21.42 12.51 4.97
N LEU A 1003 -22.73 12.22 5.00
CA LEU A 1003 -23.66 12.93 5.89
C LEU A 1003 -23.34 12.68 7.36
N ALA A 1004 -22.90 11.47 7.73
CA ALA A 1004 -22.53 11.15 9.11
C ALA A 1004 -21.27 11.89 9.57
N ILE A 1005 -20.29 12.10 8.69
CA ILE A 1005 -19.06 12.82 9.02
C ILE A 1005 -19.23 14.33 8.90
N LYS A 1006 -20.15 14.82 8.07
CA LYS A 1006 -20.65 16.20 8.16
C LYS A 1006 -21.34 16.46 9.50
N TRP A 1007 -22.30 15.62 9.90
CA TRP A 1007 -23.00 15.69 11.20
C TRP A 1007 -22.02 15.71 12.39
N LEU A 1008 -20.96 14.88 12.34
CA LEU A 1008 -19.91 14.86 13.37
C LEU A 1008 -19.13 16.17 13.49
N ARG A 1009 -19.02 16.95 12.40
CA ARG A 1009 -18.33 18.25 12.36
C ARG A 1009 -19.25 19.38 12.78
N ASP A 1010 -20.46 19.42 12.21
CA ASP A 1010 -21.49 20.40 12.51
C ASP A 1010 -21.74 20.47 14.05
N ILE A 1011 -21.79 19.32 14.73
CA ILE A 1011 -21.94 19.25 16.21
C ILE A 1011 -20.75 19.84 16.98
N VAL A 1012 -19.51 19.67 16.49
CA VAL A 1012 -18.33 20.26 17.16
C VAL A 1012 -18.31 21.78 16.99
N VAL A 1013 -18.81 22.29 15.86
CA VAL A 1013 -18.90 23.72 15.56
C VAL A 1013 -20.04 24.40 16.35
N ASP A 1014 -21.21 23.76 16.44
CA ASP A 1014 -22.36 24.30 17.19
C ASP A 1014 -22.10 24.32 18.71
N GLN A 1015 -21.35 23.35 19.26
CA GLN A 1015 -20.95 23.33 20.67
C GLN A 1015 -19.80 24.32 20.95
N ASN A 1016 -20.15 25.61 20.95
CA ASN A 1016 -19.30 26.81 21.10
C ASN A 1016 -18.48 26.93 22.42
N SER A 1017 -18.26 25.84 23.15
CA SER A 1017 -17.44 25.76 24.37
C SER A 1017 -16.07 25.16 24.04
N SER A 1018 -14.99 25.92 24.27
CA SER A 1018 -13.59 25.54 24.03
C SER A 1018 -13.03 24.50 25.02
N SER A 1019 -13.87 23.54 25.42
CA SER A 1019 -13.64 22.54 26.46
C SER A 1019 -14.11 21.15 26.06
N THR A 1020 -14.82 21.00 24.93
CA THR A 1020 -15.49 19.74 24.55
C THR A 1020 -14.76 19.03 23.42
N ARG A 1021 -14.39 17.76 23.61
CA ARG A 1021 -13.70 16.93 22.61
C ARG A 1021 -14.53 15.70 22.22
N PHE A 1022 -14.46 15.31 20.95
CA PHE A 1022 -15.17 14.18 20.36
C PHE A 1022 -14.19 13.09 19.91
N GLN A 1023 -14.43 11.84 20.32
CA GLN A 1023 -13.57 10.68 20.05
C GLN A 1023 -14.37 9.60 19.31
N VAL A 1024 -14.16 9.46 18.00
CA VAL A 1024 -14.94 8.58 17.13
C VAL A 1024 -14.21 7.24 16.91
N LEU A 1025 -14.75 6.14 17.43
CA LEU A 1025 -14.28 4.80 17.08
C LEU A 1025 -14.96 4.34 15.81
N VAL A 1026 -14.19 3.97 14.78
CA VAL A 1026 -14.70 3.41 13.53
C VAL A 1026 -14.36 1.94 13.44
N THR A 1027 -15.36 1.08 13.46
CA THR A 1027 -15.17 -0.38 13.54
C THR A 1027 -16.39 -1.17 13.02
N GLY A 1028 -16.34 -2.50 13.10
CA GLY A 1028 -17.42 -3.42 12.67
C GLY A 1028 -17.26 -3.93 11.25
N SER A 1029 -16.64 -3.15 10.38
CA SER A 1029 -16.32 -3.54 9.02
C SER A 1029 -15.07 -2.85 8.54
N LEU A 1030 -14.52 -3.51 7.55
CA LEU A 1030 -13.33 -3.10 6.88
C LEU A 1030 -13.56 -2.44 5.56
N GLN A 1031 -14.70 -2.71 4.93
CA GLN A 1031 -15.19 -1.77 3.95
C GLN A 1031 -15.61 -0.47 4.63
N LEU A 1032 -16.12 -0.47 5.88
CA LEU A 1032 -16.37 0.79 6.60
C LEU A 1032 -15.06 1.50 6.97
N VAL A 1033 -14.07 0.79 7.51
CA VAL A 1033 -12.77 1.42 7.77
C VAL A 1033 -12.05 1.77 6.46
N GLY A 1034 -12.26 1.05 5.36
CA GLY A 1034 -11.86 1.46 4.02
C GLY A 1034 -12.58 2.71 3.54
N ASP A 1035 -13.88 2.83 3.84
CA ASP A 1035 -14.78 3.94 3.52
C ASP A 1035 -14.59 5.18 4.43
N VAL A 1036 -14.04 5.05 5.65
CA VAL A 1036 -13.67 6.18 6.55
C VAL A 1036 -12.17 6.49 6.54
N LEU A 1037 -11.32 5.51 6.20
CA LEU A 1037 -10.06 5.72 5.48
C LEU A 1037 -10.33 6.16 4.03
N LYS A 1038 -11.62 6.27 3.66
CA LYS A 1038 -12.22 7.09 2.60
C LYS A 1038 -13.05 8.34 3.11
N LEU A 1039 -13.13 8.70 4.41
CA LEU A 1039 -13.68 10.01 4.90
C LEU A 1039 -12.83 10.98 5.83
N VAL A 1040 -11.60 10.68 6.38
CA VAL A 1040 -10.85 11.59 7.34
C VAL A 1040 -9.29 12.01 7.33
N THR A 1041 -8.21 11.74 6.54
CA THR A 1041 -7.98 10.82 5.41
C THR A 1041 -7.18 11.20 4.12
N LYS A 1042 -7.83 10.94 2.96
CA LYS A 1042 -7.46 10.92 1.52
C LYS A 1042 -8.53 11.51 0.50
#